data_AF-A0A542THK9-F1
#
_entry.id   AF-A0A542THK9-F1
#
_cell.length_a   1.000
_cell.length_b   1.000
_cell.length_c   1.000
_cell.angle_alpha   90.00
_cell.angle_beta   90.00
_cell.angle_gamma   90.00
#
_symmetry.space_group_name_H-M   'P 1'
#
loop_
_entity.id
_entity.type
_entity.pdbx_description
1 polymer ?
#
loop_
_entity_poly.entity_id
_entity_poly.type
_entity_poly.pdbx_seq_one_letter_code
_entity_poly.pdbx_strand_id
1 'polypeptide(L)'
;MVRPRRSAAPRNRKRLRQRLAVICVLGIAALPLPAIGDAYGASAATPALVKDPASLVNPLIGTSGEVDTFPGPDMPAGMVQWGPDTTPDRPSGGGYEYNDDKISGFSLTHVSGPGCGVAGDLPVLPVTGTLSGDLGNTSAGFSHDDEQTGIGYYKVTDAAGVTTRLTDTTRAGLGTFTFPAGKQANLLFKLSGGATQVDGTRVQVVNKKEISGSIDSGHFCGANNRYTLHFDIKFDQPFSSSGTWVGSTINPGETSLTAGRARQNLQARPSKPLKERHFTVPAAPSPTVHGSGGKSSGTPSPASSAGAVPRTSRAGGSAASTSAEPPTTGANGMYLTFDTSANPTVRAKVGISYTSDAGAADNLSTEIRNWDFDAVEQANHTAWNTVLNKIRIGGGSTDQQVQFYTALYHALLHPNVFSDANGQYMGMDNQIHKLAKGQQAQYANYSGWDTYRSQTQLMAMVEPKVTSDVVTSMLNGYDQTGLLPKWASNNGESYVMVGDPAAGIITDAYAFGARSFDTDKALAALQHEATVPNNDRPGESVRDAKGYLPLDENDYGCCNFYGPVSTQLEYDSADYALAAFAKSLGKTDVYTKFATRAQDWMNVFNPQTGYMQAKNKDGQFAGGFTPGTSNGFVEGTSAQYTPMVPFNLRQLIQARGGDKAYSSYLDGLLDNITDPGNTNANLSNEPSVEIPWEYDYTGEPWKTQEAVRAAQQKLYFNAPVGSFGNDDLGAMSSWYVWSELGMYPETPGTDTLALGSPAFPLAEVTYAGGKTVRIDAPQAAPDAPYVQSLDVKGKEWNTSWLTYQQFKGADTVDFTLGTQPDKSWASDPSAVPPSDTTGGDRVLAATGPSSDGLVLQPGASGDATLDLTNLGSKDATVDWKATAPSGVTLDTSSGSLKVPASGSAEAKVHVTAGTSEGTFPVTFALTDHSTGSALSGAALRVAVAKAGELWPYATNEGIYPDGTTFSGGFDSGGWAFSQNALSAAGVTSGSTVTVDGISYTWPTVKSGQLDNLEMAGQTIPMPAGTSGASLGLLGTAANAPTDGSGVSGTVTVTYTDGTTSKATVGFSDWTLNAGTSKPRPGDTTAVTTGYRNTGSGGRDGVKTYVFATKVPLDASKQVASITLPVTGSTGTDHLFAYGFGQ
;
A
#
# COMPACT_ATOMS: atom_id res chain seq x y z
N MET A 1 -49.90 -33.84 24.37
CA MET A 1 -50.60 -34.84 25.21
C MET A 1 -49.68 -35.23 26.36
N VAL A 2 -50.13 -34.95 27.59
CA VAL A 2 -49.85 -35.60 28.88
C VAL A 2 -48.39 -35.82 29.35
N ARG A 3 -47.93 -34.86 30.19
CA ARG A 3 -46.96 -34.90 31.32
C ARG A 3 -47.54 -35.72 32.53
N PRO A 4 -46.99 -35.80 33.78
CA PRO A 4 -45.85 -35.09 34.42
C PRO A 4 -44.97 -35.88 35.43
N ARG A 5 -43.88 -35.24 35.91
CA ARG A 5 -43.50 -35.02 37.33
C ARG A 5 -42.45 -33.88 37.36
N ARG A 6 -42.32 -32.96 38.32
CA ARG A 6 -43.20 -32.34 39.34
C ARG A 6 -42.46 -31.03 39.74
N SER A 7 -43.10 -29.87 39.57
CA SER A 7 -42.82 -28.54 40.15
C SER A 7 -43.44 -28.45 41.57
N ALA A 8 -43.25 -27.50 42.50
CA ALA A 8 -42.54 -26.23 42.66
C ALA A 8 -42.68 -25.78 44.14
N ALA A 9 -42.04 -24.66 44.52
CA ALA A 9 -42.37 -23.76 45.65
C ALA A 9 -43.87 -23.36 45.72
N PRO A 10 -44.40 -22.58 46.70
CA PRO A 10 -44.17 -21.12 46.76
C PRO A 10 -44.44 -20.41 48.12
N ARG A 11 -44.18 -19.08 48.19
CA ARG A 11 -44.98 -17.99 48.83
C ARG A 11 -44.09 -16.76 49.10
N ASN A 12 -44.52 -15.50 49.08
CA ASN A 12 -45.67 -14.77 48.50
C ASN A 12 -45.39 -13.25 48.64
N ARG A 13 -46.17 -12.42 47.93
CA ARG A 13 -46.00 -10.98 47.66
C ARG A 13 -46.48 -9.98 48.76
N LYS A 14 -45.80 -8.83 48.81
CA LYS A 14 -46.20 -7.38 48.93
C LYS A 14 -47.49 -6.91 49.65
N ARG A 15 -47.34 -5.81 50.44
CA ARG A 15 -48.05 -4.48 50.46
C ARG A 15 -48.24 -3.95 51.91
N LEU A 16 -47.63 -2.82 52.32
CA LEU A 16 -48.02 -1.38 52.24
C LEU A 16 -49.02 -0.88 53.32
N ARG A 17 -48.58 -0.04 54.28
CA ARG A 17 -49.06 1.35 54.63
C ARG A 17 -48.77 1.80 56.09
N GLN A 18 -47.93 2.82 56.20
CA GLN A 18 -47.95 4.07 57.00
C GLN A 18 -48.61 4.17 58.40
N ARG A 19 -47.88 4.78 59.36
CA ARG A 19 -48.28 5.94 60.20
C ARG A 19 -47.08 6.62 60.90
N LEU A 20 -47.18 7.94 61.05
CA LEU A 20 -46.21 8.96 61.50
C LEU A 20 -45.85 8.94 63.00
N ALA A 21 -44.67 9.50 63.36
CA ALA A 21 -44.55 10.67 64.25
C ALA A 21 -43.10 11.25 64.25
N VAL A 22 -43.01 12.59 64.25
CA VAL A 22 -41.82 13.47 64.25
C VAL A 22 -41.70 14.16 65.62
N ILE A 23 -40.48 14.64 65.99
CA ILE A 23 -40.12 15.89 66.76
C ILE A 23 -38.88 15.61 67.69
N CYS A 24 -37.66 16.09 67.32
CA CYS A 24 -36.89 17.26 67.85
C CYS A 24 -36.10 16.96 69.17
N VAL A 25 -34.93 17.51 69.55
CA VAL A 25 -34.05 18.62 69.11
C VAL A 25 -32.75 18.62 69.97
N LEU A 26 -31.62 19.07 69.38
CA LEU A 26 -30.39 19.74 69.93
C LEU A 26 -29.48 19.13 71.04
N GLY A 27 -28.16 19.08 70.75
CA GLY A 27 -27.15 19.69 71.64
C GLY A 27 -25.76 19.01 71.84
N ILE A 28 -24.70 19.59 71.24
CA ILE A 28 -23.28 19.70 71.72
C ILE A 28 -22.45 18.38 71.65
N ALA A 29 -21.21 18.24 71.14
CA ALA A 29 -20.02 19.11 71.03
C ALA A 29 -19.07 18.61 69.92
N ALA A 30 -18.13 19.49 69.56
CA ALA A 30 -17.04 19.28 68.61
C ALA A 30 -16.09 18.10 68.94
N LEU A 31 -15.68 17.35 67.90
CA LEU A 31 -14.47 16.53 67.86
C LEU A 31 -13.78 16.74 66.49
N PRO A 32 -12.44 16.81 66.42
CA PRO A 32 -11.71 17.14 65.21
C PRO A 32 -11.74 15.97 64.22
N LEU A 33 -12.07 16.25 62.96
CA LEU A 33 -11.80 15.37 61.83
C LEU A 33 -10.27 15.17 61.74
N PRO A 34 -9.72 13.94 61.80
CA PRO A 34 -8.39 13.73 61.27
C PRO A 34 -8.47 13.95 59.76
N ALA A 35 -7.57 14.80 59.27
CA ALA A 35 -7.29 14.93 57.85
C ALA A 35 -7.07 13.53 57.26
N ILE A 36 -7.89 13.16 56.28
CA ILE A 36 -7.57 12.10 55.33
C ILE A 36 -6.55 12.75 54.38
N GLY A 37 -5.32 12.86 54.86
CA GLY A 37 -4.16 13.16 54.04
C GLY A 37 -3.59 11.86 53.50
N ASP A 38 -3.32 11.87 52.20
CA ASP A 38 -2.22 11.17 51.53
C ASP A 38 -2.03 9.69 51.85
N ALA A 39 -2.82 8.87 51.15
CA ALA A 39 -2.47 7.48 50.86
C ALA A 39 -2.40 7.25 49.34
N TYR A 40 -1.68 8.14 48.63
CA TYR A 40 -1.13 7.86 47.29
C TYR A 40 0.37 8.10 47.36
N GLY A 41 1.11 7.06 47.71
CA GLY A 41 2.55 7.17 47.94
C GLY A 41 3.22 5.83 48.22
N ALA A 42 2.72 4.74 47.64
CA ALA A 42 3.62 3.64 47.34
C ALA A 42 4.25 3.99 45.99
N SER A 43 5.50 4.48 46.01
CA SER A 43 6.33 4.59 44.81
C SER A 43 6.36 3.20 44.16
N ALA A 44 5.56 2.98 43.11
CA ALA A 44 5.71 1.81 42.27
C ALA A 44 7.17 1.83 41.80
N ALA A 45 7.91 0.75 42.08
CA ALA A 45 9.28 0.65 41.63
C ALA A 45 9.29 0.76 40.10
N THR A 46 10.18 1.59 39.54
CA THR A 46 10.34 1.72 38.10
C THR A 46 10.48 0.33 37.47
N PRO A 47 9.67 -0.03 36.46
CA PRO A 47 9.73 -1.36 35.85
C PRO A 47 11.13 -1.67 35.32
N ALA A 48 11.53 -2.93 35.43
CA ALA A 48 12.81 -3.36 34.87
C ALA A 48 12.71 -3.41 33.34
N LEU A 49 13.73 -2.89 32.66
CA LEU A 49 13.90 -3.07 31.22
C LEU A 49 14.10 -4.55 30.89
N VAL A 50 13.52 -5.00 29.78
CA VAL A 50 13.79 -6.32 29.21
C VAL A 50 15.29 -6.43 28.88
N LYS A 51 15.92 -7.51 29.35
CA LYS A 51 17.37 -7.76 29.18
C LYS A 51 17.71 -8.61 27.97
N ASP A 52 16.74 -9.43 27.56
CA ASP A 52 16.86 -10.33 26.43
C ASP A 52 15.63 -10.20 25.50
N PRO A 53 15.48 -9.06 24.80
CA PRO A 53 14.47 -8.86 23.78
C PRO A 53 14.27 -10.02 22.79
N ALA A 54 15.36 -10.65 22.33
CA ALA A 54 15.30 -11.71 21.32
C ALA A 54 14.48 -12.93 21.79
N SER A 55 14.49 -13.22 23.09
CA SER A 55 13.68 -14.31 23.68
C SER A 55 12.19 -14.01 23.78
N LEU A 56 11.75 -12.77 23.48
CA LEU A 56 10.33 -12.40 23.43
C LEU A 56 9.77 -12.35 22.01
N VAL A 57 10.62 -12.46 20.98
CA VAL A 57 10.13 -12.49 19.59
C VAL A 57 9.43 -13.82 19.34
N ASN A 58 8.24 -13.74 18.72
CA ASN A 58 7.49 -14.89 18.25
C ASN A 58 7.37 -14.85 16.71
N PRO A 59 8.23 -15.58 15.98
CA PRO A 59 8.22 -15.58 14.51
C PRO A 59 6.95 -16.15 13.86
N LEU A 60 6.02 -16.71 14.63
CA LEU A 60 4.73 -17.18 14.12
C LEU A 60 3.70 -16.04 13.97
N ILE A 61 3.93 -14.88 14.58
CA ILE A 61 3.06 -13.71 14.40
C ILE A 61 3.21 -13.22 12.95
N GLY A 62 2.10 -13.06 12.25
CA GLY A 62 2.06 -12.65 10.85
C GLY A 62 2.18 -13.81 9.85
N THR A 63 2.25 -15.06 10.31
CA THR A 63 2.35 -16.22 9.41
C THR A 63 0.99 -16.81 9.05
N SER A 64 -0.09 -16.05 9.21
CA SER A 64 -1.46 -16.45 8.85
C SER A 64 -2.26 -15.25 8.39
N GLY A 65 -3.25 -15.49 7.52
CA GLY A 65 -4.01 -14.40 6.91
C GLY A 65 -3.19 -13.74 5.81
N GLU A 66 -3.36 -12.43 5.62
CA GLU A 66 -2.69 -11.69 4.53
C GLU A 66 -1.35 -11.07 4.95
N VAL A 67 -0.83 -11.32 6.15
CA VAL A 67 0.41 -10.65 6.63
C VAL A 67 1.68 -11.19 5.95
N ASP A 68 1.69 -12.46 5.55
CA ASP A 68 2.71 -13.12 4.72
C ASP A 68 4.15 -13.10 5.28
N THR A 69 4.34 -13.20 6.61
CA THR A 69 5.68 -13.36 7.24
C THR A 69 6.17 -14.82 7.24
N PHE A 70 7.37 -15.07 7.80
CA PHE A 70 7.95 -16.41 7.89
C PHE A 70 8.54 -16.75 9.26
N PRO A 71 8.43 -18.01 9.73
CA PRO A 71 8.95 -18.42 11.03
C PRO A 71 10.38 -19.00 10.99
N GLY A 72 11.00 -19.03 9.81
CA GLY A 72 12.38 -19.49 9.65
C GLY A 72 13.39 -18.58 10.37
N PRO A 73 14.58 -19.09 10.72
CA PRO A 73 15.66 -18.23 11.18
C PRO A 73 16.02 -17.21 10.08
N ASP A 74 16.50 -16.06 10.54
CA ASP A 74 17.22 -15.07 9.75
C ASP A 74 18.23 -14.38 10.66
N MET A 75 19.33 -13.87 10.11
CA MET A 75 20.19 -12.90 10.79
C MET A 75 19.62 -11.50 10.61
N PRO A 76 20.03 -10.49 11.40
CA PRO A 76 19.70 -9.10 11.08
C PRO A 76 20.07 -8.77 9.62
N ALA A 77 19.05 -8.52 8.80
CA ALA A 77 19.16 -8.30 7.36
C ALA A 77 19.88 -9.43 6.57
N GLY A 78 19.67 -10.70 6.90
CA GLY A 78 20.38 -11.83 6.29
C GLY A 78 20.09 -12.06 4.80
N MET A 79 21.03 -12.68 4.11
CA MET A 79 20.87 -13.10 2.71
C MET A 79 20.19 -14.47 2.61
N VAL A 80 20.29 -15.30 3.65
CA VAL A 80 19.66 -16.64 3.78
C VAL A 80 18.55 -16.56 4.82
N GLN A 81 17.41 -17.16 4.51
CA GLN A 81 16.28 -17.38 5.41
C GLN A 81 15.88 -18.85 5.30
N TRP A 82 16.67 -19.78 5.87
CA TRP A 82 16.40 -21.22 5.65
C TRP A 82 15.22 -21.69 6.50
N GLY A 83 14.01 -21.63 5.92
CA GLY A 83 12.74 -21.80 6.63
C GLY A 83 11.77 -22.76 5.94
N PRO A 84 10.64 -23.09 6.60
CA PRO A 84 9.61 -23.98 6.07
C PRO A 84 8.76 -23.34 4.97
N ASP A 85 8.39 -24.16 3.98
CA ASP A 85 7.36 -23.85 3.00
C ASP A 85 6.12 -24.75 3.23
N THR A 86 4.93 -24.20 3.42
CA THR A 86 3.69 -24.98 3.63
C THR A 86 2.93 -25.24 2.32
N THR A 87 1.85 -26.03 2.40
CA THR A 87 0.91 -26.35 1.31
C THR A 87 -0.40 -26.89 1.91
N PRO A 88 -1.60 -26.65 1.34
CA PRO A 88 -1.86 -26.09 0.01
C PRO A 88 -1.74 -24.57 -0.13
N ASP A 89 -1.82 -23.82 0.97
CA ASP A 89 -2.11 -22.38 0.92
C ASP A 89 -0.84 -21.53 1.07
N ARG A 90 0.25 -21.92 0.39
CA ARG A 90 1.55 -21.22 0.42
C ARG A 90 1.38 -19.74 0.04
N PRO A 91 1.73 -18.78 0.93
CA PRO A 91 1.60 -17.36 0.65
C PRO A 91 2.59 -16.85 -0.41
N SER A 92 2.32 -15.63 -0.92
CA SER A 92 3.06 -14.96 -2.00
C SER A 92 4.52 -14.65 -1.61
N GLY A 93 4.74 -14.23 -0.37
CA GLY A 93 6.04 -14.32 0.31
C GLY A 93 5.90 -15.10 1.60
N GLY A 94 6.94 -15.11 2.43
CA GLY A 94 6.97 -15.84 3.69
C GLY A 94 6.98 -17.37 3.58
N GLY A 95 6.36 -17.97 2.56
CA GLY A 95 6.37 -19.41 2.28
C GLY A 95 5.52 -20.25 3.22
N TYR A 96 4.98 -19.69 4.31
CA TYR A 96 4.35 -20.44 5.40
C TYR A 96 3.00 -19.84 5.79
N GLU A 97 1.95 -20.68 5.75
CA GLU A 97 0.62 -20.39 6.31
C GLU A 97 0.39 -21.28 7.54
N TYR A 98 0.15 -20.66 8.68
CA TYR A 98 -0.02 -21.33 9.97
C TYR A 98 -1.13 -22.38 9.96
N ASN A 99 -2.21 -22.18 9.22
CA ASN A 99 -3.31 -23.15 9.21
C ASN A 99 -3.06 -24.38 8.33
N ASP A 100 -1.97 -24.42 7.55
CA ASP A 100 -1.59 -25.59 6.76
C ASP A 100 -1.07 -26.74 7.64
N ASP A 101 -1.35 -27.98 7.23
CA ASP A 101 -0.93 -29.19 7.95
C ASP A 101 0.21 -29.96 7.25
N LYS A 102 0.78 -29.38 6.19
CA LYS A 102 1.85 -30.01 5.39
C LYS A 102 2.97 -29.03 5.04
N ILE A 103 4.18 -29.57 5.07
CA ILE A 103 5.41 -28.92 4.61
C ILE A 103 5.75 -29.44 3.21
N SER A 104 5.86 -28.54 2.24
CA SER A 104 6.30 -28.84 0.88
C SER A 104 7.82 -28.85 0.74
N GLY A 105 8.55 -28.19 1.64
CA GLY A 105 10.01 -28.21 1.74
C GLY A 105 10.52 -27.17 2.73
N PHE A 106 11.84 -27.03 2.79
CA PHE A 106 12.51 -25.96 3.52
C PHE A 106 13.40 -25.17 2.55
N SER A 107 12.91 -24.03 2.05
CA SER A 107 13.63 -23.20 1.07
C SER A 107 14.63 -22.25 1.72
N LEU A 108 15.59 -21.77 0.91
CA LEU A 108 16.77 -21.03 1.40
C LEU A 108 16.56 -19.51 1.51
N THR A 109 15.46 -18.98 0.96
CA THR A 109 15.23 -17.55 0.81
C THR A 109 13.74 -17.25 1.02
N HIS A 110 13.45 -16.23 1.82
CA HIS A 110 12.10 -15.75 2.09
C HIS A 110 12.11 -14.22 2.13
N VAL A 111 10.96 -13.61 1.84
CA VAL A 111 10.73 -12.17 2.00
C VAL A 111 9.48 -12.02 2.87
N SER A 112 9.55 -11.14 3.88
CA SER A 112 8.46 -10.92 4.84
C SER A 112 7.42 -9.96 4.28
N GLY A 113 6.18 -10.42 4.18
CA GLY A 113 5.01 -9.60 3.83
C GLY A 113 4.94 -8.99 2.42
N PRO A 114 5.45 -9.59 1.33
CA PRO A 114 5.24 -9.02 -0.01
C PRO A 114 3.88 -9.41 -0.60
N GLY A 115 3.21 -8.48 -1.28
CA GLY A 115 1.94 -8.75 -1.98
C GLY A 115 2.03 -9.66 -3.23
N CYS A 116 3.22 -10.13 -3.63
CA CYS A 116 3.43 -11.00 -4.79
C CYS A 116 4.44 -12.11 -4.53
N GLY A 117 4.28 -13.21 -5.28
CA GLY A 117 5.24 -14.31 -5.40
C GLY A 117 6.70 -13.84 -5.48
N VAL A 118 7.52 -14.18 -4.48
CA VAL A 118 8.97 -13.87 -4.46
C VAL A 118 9.76 -14.92 -3.69
N ALA A 119 11.02 -15.14 -4.06
CA ALA A 119 11.93 -16.05 -3.37
C ALA A 119 11.42 -17.51 -3.30
N GLY A 120 11.57 -18.18 -2.15
CA GLY A 120 11.27 -19.59 -1.97
C GLY A 120 12.26 -20.54 -2.64
N ASP A 121 13.46 -20.06 -2.98
CA ASP A 121 14.43 -20.81 -3.80
C ASP A 121 14.98 -22.05 -3.10
N LEU A 122 15.07 -23.15 -3.88
CA LEU A 122 15.56 -24.46 -3.46
C LEU A 122 14.89 -25.06 -2.20
N PRO A 123 13.59 -25.42 -2.23
CA PRO A 123 13.00 -26.20 -1.16
C PRO A 123 13.72 -27.55 -0.99
N VAL A 124 14.22 -27.81 0.23
CA VAL A 124 14.82 -29.07 0.63
C VAL A 124 13.83 -29.85 1.48
N LEU A 125 13.44 -31.07 1.09
CA LEU A 125 12.49 -31.88 1.85
C LEU A 125 13.12 -33.23 2.26
N PRO A 126 13.28 -33.51 3.56
CA PRO A 126 13.63 -34.85 4.02
C PRO A 126 12.43 -35.78 3.92
N VAL A 127 12.63 -37.00 3.38
CA VAL A 127 11.57 -38.00 3.26
C VAL A 127 12.08 -39.40 3.59
N THR A 128 11.17 -40.27 4.05
CA THR A 128 11.50 -41.67 4.36
C THR A 128 10.91 -42.65 3.35
N GLY A 129 11.58 -43.78 3.16
CA GLY A 129 11.10 -44.89 2.33
C GLY A 129 11.48 -44.78 0.85
N THR A 130 10.86 -45.64 0.04
CA THR A 130 11.14 -45.75 -1.40
C THR A 130 10.56 -44.56 -2.15
N LEU A 131 11.40 -43.90 -2.96
CA LEU A 131 10.97 -42.80 -3.82
C LEU A 131 10.14 -43.31 -5.01
N SER A 132 8.96 -42.74 -5.22
CA SER A 132 8.07 -43.05 -6.35
C SER A 132 7.10 -41.89 -6.61
N GLY A 133 6.50 -41.85 -7.79
CA GLY A 133 5.53 -40.81 -8.16
C GLY A 133 6.18 -39.46 -8.49
N ASP A 134 5.42 -38.38 -8.29
CA ASP A 134 5.86 -37.02 -8.54
C ASP A 134 6.57 -36.45 -7.31
N LEU A 135 7.91 -36.41 -7.37
CA LEU A 135 8.74 -35.91 -6.27
C LEU A 135 8.61 -34.39 -6.08
N GLY A 136 8.18 -33.64 -7.11
CA GLY A 136 7.95 -32.20 -7.00
C GLY A 136 6.81 -31.88 -6.04
N ASN A 137 5.74 -32.68 -6.08
CA ASN A 137 4.53 -32.52 -5.28
C ASN A 137 4.58 -33.26 -3.92
N THR A 138 5.69 -33.91 -3.59
CA THR A 138 5.82 -34.62 -2.30
C THR A 138 5.80 -33.62 -1.14
N SER A 139 5.05 -33.90 -0.09
CA SER A 139 4.98 -33.09 1.13
C SER A 139 5.04 -33.98 2.38
N ALA A 140 5.36 -33.40 3.52
CA ALA A 140 5.37 -34.06 4.82
C ALA A 140 4.27 -33.46 5.71
N GLY A 141 3.40 -34.28 6.30
CA GLY A 141 2.44 -33.78 7.27
C GLY A 141 3.13 -33.38 8.58
N PHE A 142 2.63 -32.38 9.29
CA PHE A 142 3.16 -31.95 10.59
C PHE A 142 2.03 -31.44 11.51
N SER A 143 2.38 -31.06 12.73
CA SER A 143 1.50 -30.43 13.72
C SER A 143 2.30 -29.37 14.48
N HIS A 144 1.68 -28.24 14.84
CA HIS A 144 2.34 -27.21 15.65
C HIS A 144 2.71 -27.70 17.06
N ASP A 145 2.07 -28.77 17.56
CA ASP A 145 2.47 -29.41 18.83
C ASP A 145 3.91 -29.96 18.78
N ASP A 146 4.38 -30.30 17.58
CA ASP A 146 5.72 -30.83 17.30
C ASP A 146 6.64 -29.79 16.62
N GLU A 147 6.21 -28.53 16.57
CA GLU A 147 6.91 -27.39 15.99
C GLU A 147 7.43 -26.45 17.08
N GLN A 148 8.63 -25.91 16.87
CA GLN A 148 9.27 -24.95 17.77
C GLN A 148 9.97 -23.90 16.92
N THR A 149 9.64 -22.64 17.16
CA THR A 149 10.23 -21.47 16.50
C THR A 149 10.86 -20.56 17.55
N GLY A 150 11.77 -19.71 17.10
CA GLY A 150 12.43 -18.70 17.93
C GLY A 150 13.49 -17.97 17.13
N ILE A 151 14.09 -16.94 17.72
CA ILE A 151 15.20 -16.24 17.06
C ILE A 151 16.37 -17.20 16.85
N GLY A 152 16.77 -17.34 15.59
CA GLY A 152 17.93 -18.11 15.18
C GLY A 152 17.72 -19.60 15.04
N TYR A 153 16.51 -20.13 15.22
CA TYR A 153 16.22 -21.52 14.87
C TYR A 153 14.76 -21.77 14.45
N TYR A 154 14.61 -22.80 13.63
CA TYR A 154 13.35 -23.47 13.36
C TYR A 154 13.51 -24.97 13.61
N LYS A 155 12.50 -25.61 14.21
CA LYS A 155 12.49 -27.05 14.46
C LYS A 155 11.09 -27.63 14.30
N VAL A 156 10.99 -28.77 13.62
CA VAL A 156 9.75 -29.54 13.50
C VAL A 156 10.03 -31.03 13.48
N THR A 157 9.14 -31.84 14.04
CA THR A 157 9.09 -33.29 13.78
C THR A 157 7.88 -33.61 12.92
N ASP A 158 8.12 -34.17 11.74
CA ASP A 158 7.04 -34.49 10.81
C ASP A 158 6.30 -35.80 11.20
N ALA A 159 5.16 -36.03 10.55
CA ALA A 159 4.32 -37.21 10.76
C ALA A 159 5.00 -38.54 10.38
N ALA A 160 6.11 -38.50 9.61
CA ALA A 160 6.94 -39.66 9.32
C ALA A 160 8.01 -39.91 10.40
N GLY A 161 8.13 -39.02 11.39
CA GLY A 161 9.08 -39.08 12.50
C GLY A 161 10.45 -38.52 12.16
N VAL A 162 10.59 -37.71 11.10
CA VAL A 162 11.83 -36.98 10.81
C VAL A 162 11.84 -35.68 11.60
N THR A 163 12.88 -35.48 12.42
CA THR A 163 13.11 -34.18 13.07
C THR A 163 14.06 -33.33 12.23
N THR A 164 13.58 -32.16 11.82
CA THR A 164 14.37 -31.13 11.13
C THR A 164 14.69 -30.00 12.11
N ARG A 165 15.94 -29.54 12.13
CA ARG A 165 16.36 -28.28 12.79
C ARG A 165 17.12 -27.42 11.79
N LEU A 166 16.85 -26.12 11.74
CA LEU A 166 17.47 -25.15 10.84
C LEU A 166 17.96 -23.94 11.64
N THR A 167 19.12 -23.42 11.27
CA THR A 167 19.71 -22.17 11.77
C THR A 167 20.57 -21.56 10.65
N ASP A 168 20.94 -20.30 10.77
CA ASP A 168 21.70 -19.60 9.74
C ASP A 168 22.68 -18.56 10.27
N THR A 169 23.46 -18.09 9.30
CA THR A 169 24.37 -16.96 9.33
C THR A 169 23.96 -16.05 8.17
N THR A 170 24.63 -14.91 7.98
CA THR A 170 24.23 -13.94 6.97
C THR A 170 24.12 -14.54 5.56
N ARG A 171 24.97 -15.48 5.14
CA ARG A 171 25.01 -16.02 3.77
C ARG A 171 25.03 -17.55 3.68
N ALA A 172 24.93 -18.22 4.82
CA ALA A 172 25.01 -19.67 4.92
C ALA A 172 24.07 -20.21 6.00
N GLY A 173 23.62 -21.43 5.83
CA GLY A 173 22.71 -22.14 6.74
C GLY A 173 23.27 -23.48 7.21
N LEU A 174 22.77 -23.97 8.34
CA LEU A 174 23.08 -25.29 8.89
C LEU A 174 21.79 -26.01 9.27
N GLY A 175 21.58 -27.18 8.69
CA GLY A 175 20.42 -28.03 8.92
C GLY A 175 20.82 -29.38 9.52
N THR A 176 19.97 -29.93 10.39
CA THR A 176 20.07 -31.30 10.88
C THR A 176 18.78 -32.05 10.61
N PHE A 177 18.88 -33.22 9.97
CA PHE A 177 17.76 -34.08 9.62
C PHE A 177 17.94 -35.43 10.31
N THR A 178 17.14 -35.71 11.33
CA THR A 178 17.21 -36.95 12.11
C THR A 178 16.12 -37.90 11.67
N PHE A 179 16.50 -39.00 11.03
CA PHE A 179 15.58 -39.97 10.46
C PHE A 179 15.23 -41.09 11.45
N PRO A 180 14.01 -41.66 11.39
CA PRO A 180 13.64 -42.83 12.18
C PRO A 180 14.46 -44.06 11.78
N ALA A 181 14.82 -44.88 12.77
CA ALA A 181 15.65 -46.07 12.56
C ALA A 181 15.00 -47.08 11.61
N GLY A 182 15.82 -47.69 10.74
CA GLY A 182 15.39 -48.75 9.82
C GLY A 182 14.58 -48.29 8.61
N LYS A 183 14.45 -46.97 8.39
CA LYS A 183 13.84 -46.40 7.20
C LYS A 183 14.91 -45.87 6.24
N GLN A 184 14.67 -45.98 4.94
CA GLN A 184 15.50 -45.32 3.92
C GLN A 184 15.41 -43.80 4.14
N ALA A 185 16.54 -43.12 4.26
CA ALA A 185 16.61 -41.67 4.44
C ALA A 185 16.95 -40.99 3.12
N ASN A 186 16.11 -40.03 2.70
CA ASN A 186 16.34 -39.25 1.49
C ASN A 186 16.22 -37.75 1.78
N LEU A 187 16.97 -36.94 1.04
CA LEU A 187 16.76 -35.50 0.91
C LEU A 187 16.37 -35.20 -0.54
N LEU A 188 15.26 -34.49 -0.74
CA LEU A 188 14.81 -34.00 -2.04
C LEU A 188 15.20 -32.52 -2.17
N PHE A 189 15.88 -32.15 -3.27
CA PHE A 189 16.26 -30.79 -3.62
C PHE A 189 15.41 -30.34 -4.80
N LYS A 190 14.35 -29.57 -4.53
CA LYS A 190 13.32 -29.20 -5.51
C LYS A 190 13.71 -27.93 -6.27
N LEU A 191 14.58 -28.06 -7.27
CA LEU A 191 15.18 -26.91 -7.97
C LEU A 191 14.16 -25.95 -8.60
N SER A 192 13.01 -26.45 -9.05
CA SER A 192 11.94 -25.63 -9.64
C SER A 192 10.75 -25.42 -8.70
N GLY A 193 10.94 -25.55 -7.39
CA GLY A 193 9.88 -25.48 -6.37
C GLY A 193 9.72 -24.11 -5.69
N GLY A 194 10.37 -23.07 -6.21
CA GLY A 194 10.29 -21.71 -5.65
C GLY A 194 8.91 -21.07 -5.81
N ALA A 195 8.71 -19.93 -5.13
CA ALA A 195 7.45 -19.18 -5.18
C ALA A 195 7.26 -18.47 -6.53
N THR A 196 8.34 -18.32 -7.30
CA THR A 196 8.35 -17.61 -8.57
C THR A 196 8.61 -18.52 -9.77
N GLN A 197 8.41 -17.97 -10.97
CA GLN A 197 8.73 -18.69 -12.19
C GLN A 197 10.24 -18.92 -12.31
N VAL A 198 10.60 -20.19 -12.49
CA VAL A 198 11.97 -20.63 -12.73
C VAL A 198 12.21 -20.80 -14.24
N ASP A 199 13.22 -20.11 -14.76
CA ASP A 199 13.61 -20.14 -16.18
C ASP A 199 14.72 -21.17 -16.47
N GLY A 200 15.48 -21.58 -15.45
CA GLY A 200 16.56 -22.55 -15.59
C GLY A 200 17.03 -23.13 -14.25
N THR A 201 17.44 -24.40 -14.26
CA THR A 201 17.97 -25.10 -13.10
C THR A 201 19.24 -25.88 -13.45
N ARG A 202 20.19 -25.91 -12.51
CA ARG A 202 21.40 -26.75 -12.55
C ARG A 202 21.66 -27.36 -11.19
N VAL A 203 22.04 -28.63 -11.16
CA VAL A 203 22.63 -29.27 -9.97
C VAL A 203 23.62 -30.34 -10.40
N GLN A 204 24.67 -30.54 -9.61
CA GLN A 204 25.67 -31.58 -9.82
C GLN A 204 26.23 -32.10 -8.50
N VAL A 205 26.54 -33.39 -8.48
CA VAL A 205 27.35 -34.02 -7.43
C VAL A 205 28.81 -33.63 -7.64
N VAL A 206 29.41 -32.94 -6.67
CA VAL A 206 30.84 -32.60 -6.65
C VAL A 206 31.64 -33.78 -6.11
N ASN A 207 31.18 -34.37 -5.01
CA ASN A 207 31.71 -35.60 -4.44
C ASN A 207 30.63 -36.26 -3.54
N LYS A 208 30.94 -37.39 -2.89
CA LYS A 208 29.96 -38.13 -2.05
C LYS A 208 29.43 -37.36 -0.83
N LYS A 209 29.92 -36.15 -0.54
CA LYS A 209 29.50 -35.29 0.57
C LYS A 209 29.15 -33.87 0.11
N GLU A 210 29.02 -33.62 -1.19
CA GLU A 210 28.91 -32.25 -1.69
C GLU A 210 28.15 -32.19 -3.02
N ILE A 211 27.20 -31.27 -3.09
CA ILE A 211 26.49 -30.90 -4.32
C ILE A 211 26.58 -29.39 -4.52
N SER A 212 26.56 -28.95 -5.77
CA SER A 212 26.49 -27.52 -6.14
C SER A 212 25.51 -27.32 -7.29
N GLY A 213 24.99 -26.10 -7.44
CA GLY A 213 24.02 -25.80 -8.48
C GLY A 213 23.61 -24.34 -8.55
N SER A 214 22.64 -24.07 -9.41
CA SER A 214 22.04 -22.74 -9.55
C SER A 214 20.58 -22.81 -10.00
N ILE A 215 19.81 -21.77 -9.66
CA ILE A 215 18.41 -21.56 -10.05
C ILE A 215 18.32 -20.15 -10.67
N ASP A 216 17.84 -20.08 -11.91
CA ASP A 216 17.54 -18.83 -12.60
C ASP A 216 16.05 -18.53 -12.42
N SER A 217 15.75 -17.50 -11.64
CA SER A 217 14.43 -17.18 -11.08
C SER A 217 14.08 -15.70 -11.27
N GLY A 218 12.92 -15.25 -10.80
CA GLY A 218 12.50 -13.83 -10.84
C GLY A 218 11.03 -13.63 -11.16
N HIS A 219 10.72 -12.66 -12.01
CA HIS A 219 9.35 -12.37 -12.48
C HIS A 219 8.44 -11.87 -11.36
N PHE A 220 9.02 -11.10 -10.45
CA PHE A 220 8.28 -10.52 -9.33
C PHE A 220 7.09 -9.69 -9.84
N CYS A 221 5.90 -9.95 -9.31
CA CYS A 221 4.61 -9.40 -9.82
C CYS A 221 4.44 -9.48 -11.35
N GLY A 222 4.98 -10.51 -12.00
CA GLY A 222 4.90 -10.68 -13.46
C GLY A 222 5.86 -9.80 -14.26
N ALA A 223 6.77 -9.07 -13.61
CA ALA A 223 7.78 -8.26 -14.29
C ALA A 223 8.83 -9.11 -15.03
N ASN A 224 9.69 -8.46 -15.81
CA ASN A 224 10.76 -9.12 -16.56
C ASN A 224 12.08 -9.23 -15.77
N ASN A 225 12.09 -8.87 -14.48
CA ASN A 225 13.27 -8.97 -13.63
C ASN A 225 13.67 -10.45 -13.44
N ARG A 226 14.98 -10.71 -13.38
CA ARG A 226 15.56 -12.05 -13.25
C ARG A 226 16.79 -12.00 -12.36
N TYR A 227 17.03 -13.07 -11.63
CA TYR A 227 18.26 -13.28 -10.86
C TYR A 227 18.69 -14.75 -10.94
N THR A 228 19.95 -15.01 -10.60
CA THR A 228 20.48 -16.37 -10.45
C THR A 228 20.91 -16.58 -9.02
N LEU A 229 20.34 -17.57 -8.33
CA LEU A 229 20.81 -18.04 -7.04
C LEU A 229 21.71 -19.26 -7.24
N HIS A 230 22.97 -19.15 -6.83
CA HIS A 230 23.93 -20.24 -6.76
C HIS A 230 23.95 -20.84 -5.36
N PHE A 231 24.14 -22.16 -5.25
CA PHE A 231 24.25 -22.86 -3.96
C PHE A 231 25.39 -23.88 -3.92
N ASP A 232 25.99 -24.05 -2.75
CA ASP A 232 26.94 -25.12 -2.40
C ASP A 232 26.47 -25.80 -1.12
N ILE A 233 26.26 -27.12 -1.14
CA ILE A 233 25.74 -27.89 -0.01
C ILE A 233 26.69 -29.03 0.34
N LYS A 234 27.16 -29.04 1.58
CA LYS A 234 28.06 -30.05 2.14
C LYS A 234 27.36 -30.89 3.20
N PHE A 235 27.70 -32.17 3.29
CA PHE A 235 27.16 -33.13 4.25
C PHE A 235 28.25 -33.67 5.19
N ASP A 236 27.90 -33.97 6.43
CA ASP A 236 28.83 -34.52 7.41
C ASP A 236 29.18 -35.99 7.12
N GLN A 237 28.28 -36.72 6.45
CA GLN A 237 28.44 -38.12 6.04
C GLN A 237 28.16 -38.34 4.56
N PRO A 238 28.73 -39.39 3.94
CA PRO A 238 28.53 -39.63 2.53
C PRO A 238 27.12 -40.13 2.22
N PHE A 239 26.51 -39.66 1.13
CA PHE A 239 25.32 -40.29 0.58
C PHE A 239 25.67 -41.62 -0.10
N SER A 240 24.76 -42.59 -0.03
CA SER A 240 24.91 -43.93 -0.60
C SER A 240 24.51 -43.99 -2.08
N SER A 241 23.57 -43.14 -2.52
CA SER A 241 23.19 -42.96 -3.92
C SER A 241 22.60 -41.57 -4.18
N SER A 242 22.50 -41.21 -5.46
CA SER A 242 21.85 -40.00 -5.97
C SER A 242 20.94 -40.32 -7.15
N GLY A 243 20.09 -39.36 -7.53
CA GLY A 243 19.37 -39.37 -8.80
C GLY A 243 18.68 -38.02 -9.04
N THR A 244 18.05 -37.88 -10.19
CA THR A 244 17.35 -36.64 -10.59
C THR A 244 15.90 -36.93 -10.97
N TRP A 245 15.06 -35.90 -11.10
CA TRP A 245 13.73 -36.05 -11.68
C TRP A 245 13.35 -34.86 -12.56
N VAL A 246 12.49 -35.13 -13.55
CA VAL A 246 11.81 -34.12 -14.38
C VAL A 246 10.36 -34.58 -14.60
N GLY A 247 9.41 -33.75 -14.20
CA GLY A 247 8.01 -34.15 -14.02
C GLY A 247 7.91 -35.35 -13.08
N SER A 248 7.13 -36.35 -13.48
CA SER A 248 6.98 -37.62 -12.76
C SER A 248 8.06 -38.66 -13.08
N THR A 249 9.06 -38.33 -13.92
CA THR A 249 10.12 -39.27 -14.30
C THR A 249 11.30 -39.15 -13.35
N ILE A 250 11.55 -40.22 -12.58
CA ILE A 250 12.70 -40.37 -11.70
C ILE A 250 13.83 -41.06 -12.48
N ASN A 251 15.04 -40.49 -12.44
CA ASN A 251 16.26 -40.99 -13.09
C ASN A 251 17.30 -41.42 -12.03
N PRO A 252 17.28 -42.69 -11.57
CA PRO A 252 18.21 -43.16 -10.56
C PRO A 252 19.64 -43.24 -11.04
N GLY A 253 20.59 -42.86 -10.19
CA GLY A 253 22.02 -42.92 -10.47
C GLY A 253 22.58 -41.71 -11.22
N GLU A 254 21.71 -40.80 -11.69
CA GLU A 254 22.14 -39.54 -12.29
C GLU A 254 22.83 -38.65 -11.25
N THR A 255 23.95 -38.05 -11.66
CA THR A 255 24.78 -37.19 -10.80
C THR A 255 24.65 -35.71 -11.14
N SER A 256 23.89 -35.36 -12.16
CA SER A 256 23.69 -33.98 -12.58
C SER A 256 22.37 -33.79 -13.31
N LEU A 257 21.81 -32.59 -13.21
CA LEU A 257 20.67 -32.14 -14.00
C LEU A 257 20.95 -30.72 -14.50
N THR A 258 20.53 -30.44 -15.73
CA THR A 258 20.43 -29.08 -16.27
C THR A 258 19.15 -29.01 -17.10
N ALA A 259 18.31 -28.03 -16.82
CA ALA A 259 17.07 -27.80 -17.54
C ALA A 259 16.87 -26.29 -17.76
N GLY A 260 16.32 -25.91 -18.92
CA GLY A 260 16.08 -24.49 -19.26
C GLY A 260 17.37 -23.68 -19.47
N ARG A 261 17.26 -22.35 -19.42
CA ARG A 261 18.40 -21.44 -19.57
C ARG A 261 19.11 -21.24 -18.24
N ALA A 262 19.86 -22.21 -17.74
CA ALA A 262 20.80 -21.94 -16.65
C ALA A 262 22.02 -21.20 -17.20
N ARG A 263 22.17 -19.88 -16.96
CA ARG A 263 23.37 -19.13 -17.41
C ARG A 263 24.60 -19.65 -16.65
N GLN A 264 25.65 -20.04 -17.38
CA GLN A 264 26.96 -20.33 -16.79
C GLN A 264 27.85 -19.08 -16.79
N ASN A 265 28.42 -18.79 -15.62
CA ASN A 265 29.62 -17.97 -15.35
C ASN A 265 29.82 -16.76 -16.28
N LEU A 266 29.28 -15.61 -15.86
CA LEU A 266 29.78 -14.33 -16.35
C LEU A 266 31.18 -14.11 -15.76
N GLN A 267 32.22 -14.24 -16.59
CA GLN A 267 33.55 -13.75 -16.21
C GLN A 267 33.45 -12.25 -15.93
N ALA A 268 33.97 -11.82 -14.78
CA ALA A 268 34.12 -10.41 -14.45
C ALA A 268 34.83 -9.67 -15.60
N ARG A 269 34.08 -8.93 -16.40
CA ARG A 269 34.67 -8.00 -17.37
C ARG A 269 35.08 -6.76 -16.59
N PRO A 270 36.33 -6.27 -16.71
CA PRO A 270 36.67 -4.99 -16.13
C PRO A 270 35.75 -3.94 -16.76
N SER A 271 34.91 -3.31 -15.93
CA SER A 271 34.11 -2.17 -16.35
C SER A 271 35.10 -1.13 -16.87
N LYS A 272 34.99 -0.79 -18.17
CA LYS A 272 35.51 0.49 -18.60
C LYS A 272 34.61 1.50 -17.89
N PRO A 273 35.13 2.41 -17.03
CA PRO A 273 34.33 3.53 -16.62
C PRO A 273 33.81 4.17 -17.90
N LEU A 274 32.48 4.24 -18.05
CA LEU A 274 31.89 5.12 -19.05
C LEU A 274 32.52 6.47 -18.76
N LYS A 275 33.40 6.92 -19.68
CA LYS A 275 34.14 8.16 -19.50
C LYS A 275 33.15 9.21 -19.05
N GLU A 276 33.35 9.73 -17.84
CA GLU A 276 32.75 10.97 -17.39
C GLU A 276 32.84 11.94 -18.57
N ARG A 277 31.72 12.19 -19.22
CA ARG A 277 31.60 13.47 -19.91
C ARG A 277 31.52 14.42 -18.75
N HIS A 278 32.61 15.15 -18.48
CA HIS A 278 32.59 16.31 -17.62
C HIS A 278 31.29 17.06 -17.90
N PHE A 279 30.34 16.94 -16.98
CA PHE A 279 29.03 17.53 -17.13
C PHE A 279 29.25 19.02 -16.92
N THR A 280 29.42 19.73 -18.02
CA THR A 280 29.29 21.17 -17.99
C THR A 280 27.79 21.39 -17.90
N VAL A 281 27.31 21.80 -16.72
CA VAL A 281 25.93 22.24 -16.53
C VAL A 281 25.59 23.21 -17.67
N PRO A 282 24.65 22.88 -18.57
CA PRO A 282 24.26 23.81 -19.61
C PRO A 282 23.70 25.07 -18.96
N ALA A 283 24.25 26.22 -19.29
CA ALA A 283 23.65 27.49 -18.92
C ALA A 283 22.39 27.70 -19.78
N ALA A 284 21.22 27.51 -19.15
CA ALA A 284 19.86 27.93 -19.51
C ALA A 284 19.00 27.02 -20.45
N PRO A 285 17.64 27.12 -20.37
CA PRO A 285 16.80 27.77 -19.36
C PRO A 285 16.12 26.78 -18.39
N SER A 286 15.66 27.32 -17.28
CA SER A 286 14.93 26.66 -16.20
C SER A 286 13.70 25.87 -16.66
N PRO A 287 13.37 24.73 -16.04
CA PRO A 287 12.02 24.18 -16.09
C PRO A 287 11.03 25.20 -15.48
N THR A 288 9.86 25.33 -16.11
CA THR A 288 8.79 26.22 -15.67
C THR A 288 8.24 25.71 -14.34
N VAL A 289 8.62 26.34 -13.23
CA VAL A 289 7.81 26.26 -12.01
C VAL A 289 6.45 26.84 -12.38
N HIS A 290 5.34 26.13 -12.15
CA HIS A 290 3.99 26.66 -12.30
C HIS A 290 3.68 27.71 -11.21
N GLY A 291 4.54 28.73 -11.14
CA GLY A 291 4.28 30.03 -10.56
C GLY A 291 4.10 31.00 -11.72
N SER A 292 3.04 31.78 -11.66
CA SER A 292 2.58 32.67 -12.71
C SER A 292 3.69 33.50 -13.38
N GLY A 293 4.00 33.22 -14.64
CA GLY A 293 4.92 34.05 -15.41
C GLY A 293 5.20 33.56 -16.83
N GLY A 294 4.63 34.24 -17.83
CA GLY A 294 5.11 34.18 -19.22
C GLY A 294 4.03 33.96 -20.28
N LYS A 295 3.70 35.00 -21.04
CA LYS A 295 2.77 34.97 -22.18
C LYS A 295 3.27 34.02 -23.28
N SER A 296 2.42 33.10 -23.74
CA SER A 296 2.45 32.70 -25.14
C SER A 296 1.03 32.51 -25.68
N SER A 297 0.72 33.30 -26.71
CA SER A 297 -0.45 33.18 -27.56
C SER A 297 -0.05 32.43 -28.81
N GLY A 298 -0.73 31.33 -29.15
CA GLY A 298 -0.48 30.62 -30.40
C GLY A 298 -1.51 29.54 -30.67
N THR A 299 -2.52 29.90 -31.46
CA THR A 299 -3.48 28.99 -32.11
C THR A 299 -2.83 27.79 -32.79
N PRO A 300 -3.38 26.56 -32.67
CA PRO A 300 -2.98 25.45 -33.53
C PRO A 300 -3.88 25.37 -34.77
N SER A 301 -3.28 25.32 -35.94
CA SER A 301 -3.93 24.80 -37.15
C SER A 301 -2.90 24.31 -38.17
N PRO A 302 -3.29 23.36 -39.04
CA PRO A 302 -2.58 22.11 -39.18
C PRO A 302 -1.98 21.91 -40.58
N ALA A 303 -0.93 21.10 -40.68
CA ALA A 303 -0.46 20.45 -41.91
C ALA A 303 0.66 19.47 -41.53
N SER A 304 0.87 18.32 -42.13
CA SER A 304 0.15 17.49 -43.09
C SER A 304 0.96 16.20 -43.20
N SER A 305 0.27 15.10 -43.44
CA SER A 305 0.79 13.79 -43.82
C SER A 305 1.87 13.82 -44.92
N ALA A 306 2.96 13.10 -44.67
CA ALA A 306 3.81 12.43 -45.67
C ALA A 306 4.50 11.29 -44.91
N GLY A 307 4.28 10.01 -45.19
CA GLY A 307 4.25 9.38 -46.50
C GLY A 307 5.25 8.21 -46.39
N ALA A 308 4.75 7.04 -46.02
CA ALA A 308 5.52 5.81 -45.99
C ALA A 308 5.98 5.43 -47.39
N VAL A 309 7.29 5.26 -47.61
CA VAL A 309 7.86 4.46 -48.71
C VAL A 309 9.17 3.80 -48.22
N PRO A 310 9.40 2.52 -48.52
CA PRO A 310 10.36 1.66 -47.80
C PRO A 310 11.77 1.75 -48.39
N ARG A 311 12.80 1.63 -47.54
CA ARG A 311 14.17 1.38 -47.97
C ARG A 311 14.66 0.02 -47.50
N THR A 312 14.80 -0.86 -48.47
CA THR A 312 15.58 -2.09 -48.47
C THR A 312 17.06 -1.77 -48.26
N SER A 313 17.71 -2.47 -47.31
CA SER A 313 19.16 -2.60 -47.27
C SER A 313 19.55 -4.05 -47.01
N ARG A 314 19.99 -4.68 -48.11
CA ARG A 314 20.92 -5.80 -48.26
C ARG A 314 21.33 -6.60 -47.01
N ALA A 315 21.04 -7.90 -47.11
CA ALA A 315 21.64 -9.00 -46.39
C ALA A 315 23.18 -9.02 -46.47
N GLY A 316 23.83 -9.46 -45.39
CA GLY A 316 25.24 -9.87 -45.39
C GLY A 316 25.92 -9.78 -44.02
N GLY A 317 25.59 -10.68 -43.09
CA GLY A 317 26.30 -10.87 -41.82
C GLY A 317 25.53 -11.81 -40.90
N SER A 318 25.86 -13.09 -40.92
CA SER A 318 25.18 -14.14 -40.15
C SER A 318 25.35 -13.94 -38.63
N ALA A 319 24.36 -13.36 -37.98
CA ALA A 319 24.07 -13.68 -36.57
C ALA A 319 23.19 -14.93 -36.59
N ALA A 320 23.72 -16.04 -36.07
CA ALA A 320 22.93 -17.25 -35.88
C ALA A 320 21.70 -16.89 -35.03
N SER A 321 20.52 -17.13 -35.59
CA SER A 321 19.26 -17.08 -34.87
C SER A 321 19.30 -18.14 -33.78
N THR A 322 19.53 -17.74 -32.53
CA THR A 322 19.24 -18.60 -31.39
C THR A 322 17.73 -18.59 -31.21
N SER A 323 17.06 -19.61 -31.74
CA SER A 323 15.70 -19.95 -31.35
C SER A 323 15.60 -19.94 -29.83
N ALA A 324 14.62 -19.23 -29.26
CA ALA A 324 14.37 -19.27 -27.83
C ALA A 324 14.01 -20.72 -27.45
N GLU A 325 14.88 -21.38 -26.68
CA GLU A 325 14.49 -22.62 -26.01
C GLU A 325 13.36 -22.31 -25.01
N PRO A 326 12.35 -23.17 -24.90
CA PRO A 326 11.23 -22.98 -23.99
C PRO A 326 11.69 -23.01 -22.51
N PRO A 327 10.94 -22.39 -21.59
CA PRO A 327 11.18 -22.48 -20.14
C PRO A 327 11.23 -23.94 -19.66
N THR A 328 11.76 -24.20 -18.45
CA THR A 328 11.70 -25.54 -17.85
C THR A 328 10.25 -26.02 -17.78
N THR A 329 9.87 -27.00 -18.60
CA THR A 329 8.54 -27.61 -18.54
C THR A 329 8.55 -28.79 -17.58
N GLY A 330 7.87 -28.65 -16.45
CA GLY A 330 7.68 -29.70 -15.44
C GLY A 330 8.61 -29.57 -14.22
N ALA A 331 8.07 -29.93 -13.05
CA ALA A 331 8.79 -29.89 -11.77
C ALA A 331 10.07 -30.75 -11.84
N ASN A 332 11.20 -30.23 -11.36
CA ASN A 332 12.49 -30.93 -11.47
C ASN A 332 13.37 -30.76 -10.22
N GLY A 333 14.35 -31.67 -10.07
CA GLY A 333 15.26 -31.64 -8.93
C GLY A 333 16.22 -32.84 -8.84
N MET A 334 16.88 -32.94 -7.69
CA MET A 334 17.82 -34.01 -7.32
C MET A 334 17.44 -34.62 -5.98
N TYR A 335 17.61 -35.94 -5.83
CA TYR A 335 17.50 -36.60 -4.53
C TYR A 335 18.83 -37.24 -4.14
N LEU A 336 19.11 -37.27 -2.85
CA LEU A 336 20.23 -37.97 -2.24
C LEU A 336 19.70 -38.98 -1.23
N THR A 337 20.20 -40.22 -1.26
CA THR A 337 19.87 -41.25 -0.28
C THR A 337 21.04 -41.47 0.66
N PHE A 338 20.78 -41.58 1.96
CA PHE A 338 21.80 -41.78 3.00
C PHE A 338 21.65 -43.13 3.68
N ASP A 339 22.77 -43.72 4.08
CA ASP A 339 22.77 -44.84 5.02
C ASP A 339 22.79 -44.30 6.46
N THR A 340 21.62 -44.30 7.09
CA THR A 340 21.40 -43.79 8.46
C THR A 340 21.37 -44.90 9.51
N SER A 341 21.82 -46.11 9.17
CA SER A 341 21.80 -47.27 10.08
C SER A 341 22.76 -47.12 11.27
N ALA A 342 23.91 -46.48 11.06
CA ALA A 342 24.91 -46.21 12.09
C ALA A 342 24.78 -44.80 12.72
N ASN A 343 24.37 -43.81 11.92
CA ASN A 343 24.13 -42.45 12.35
C ASN A 343 22.80 -41.94 11.78
N PRO A 344 21.74 -41.79 12.60
CA PRO A 344 20.42 -41.41 12.13
C PRO A 344 20.32 -39.96 11.67
N THR A 345 21.27 -39.11 12.06
CA THR A 345 21.26 -37.67 11.78
C THR A 345 22.18 -37.34 10.61
N VAL A 346 21.61 -36.80 9.54
CA VAL A 346 22.34 -36.17 8.44
C VAL A 346 22.43 -34.68 8.73
N ARG A 347 23.65 -34.11 8.73
CA ARG A 347 23.83 -32.65 8.80
C ARG A 347 24.16 -32.11 7.42
N ALA A 348 23.55 -30.99 7.07
CA ALA A 348 23.83 -30.26 5.83
C ALA A 348 24.20 -28.82 6.15
N LYS A 349 25.28 -28.32 5.55
CA LYS A 349 25.52 -26.87 5.50
C LYS A 349 25.33 -26.39 4.08
N VAL A 350 24.79 -25.20 3.94
CA VAL A 350 24.53 -24.57 2.66
C VAL A 350 25.12 -23.16 2.65
N GLY A 351 25.75 -22.76 1.55
CA GLY A 351 26.00 -21.34 1.26
C GLY A 351 25.30 -20.98 -0.04
N ILE A 352 24.82 -19.74 -0.13
CA ILE A 352 24.25 -19.19 -1.37
C ILE A 352 25.06 -18.01 -1.87
N SER A 353 24.90 -17.69 -3.15
CA SER A 353 25.48 -16.49 -3.77
C SER A 353 24.65 -16.07 -4.98
N TYR A 354 24.49 -14.76 -5.17
CA TYR A 354 23.91 -14.21 -6.40
C TYR A 354 24.96 -13.93 -7.50
N THR A 355 26.24 -14.23 -7.24
CA THR A 355 27.33 -13.97 -8.20
C THR A 355 27.83 -15.22 -8.91
N SER A 356 28.04 -16.32 -8.19
CA SER A 356 28.68 -17.51 -8.73
C SER A 356 28.66 -18.72 -7.78
N ASP A 357 28.91 -19.93 -8.34
CA ASP A 357 29.14 -21.16 -7.55
C ASP A 357 30.32 -21.01 -6.58
N ALA A 358 31.39 -20.32 -7.00
CA ALA A 358 32.55 -20.07 -6.16
C ALA A 358 32.19 -19.15 -4.98
N GLY A 359 31.39 -18.11 -5.22
CA GLY A 359 30.85 -17.24 -4.17
C GLY A 359 30.05 -18.03 -3.13
N ALA A 360 29.20 -18.96 -3.58
CA ALA A 360 28.40 -19.80 -2.68
C ALA A 360 29.29 -20.68 -1.79
N ALA A 361 30.30 -21.33 -2.35
CA ALA A 361 31.27 -22.13 -1.60
C ALA A 361 32.15 -21.30 -0.65
N ASP A 362 32.55 -20.09 -1.07
CA ASP A 362 33.34 -19.15 -0.26
C ASP A 362 32.52 -18.61 0.92
N ASN A 363 31.26 -18.22 0.71
CA ASN A 363 30.33 -17.79 1.75
C ASN A 363 30.16 -18.90 2.80
N LEU A 364 29.88 -20.13 2.36
CA LEU A 364 29.75 -21.29 3.26
C LEU A 364 31.00 -21.52 4.10
N SER A 365 32.18 -21.57 3.47
CA SER A 365 33.44 -21.85 4.16
C SER A 365 33.91 -20.70 5.07
N THR A 366 33.46 -19.48 4.79
CA THR A 366 33.76 -18.29 5.59
C THR A 366 32.94 -18.29 6.88
N GLU A 367 31.64 -18.49 6.78
CA GLU A 367 30.69 -18.28 7.88
C GLU A 367 30.48 -19.55 8.73
N ILE A 368 30.45 -20.76 8.13
CA ILE A 368 30.17 -22.01 8.87
C ILE A 368 31.30 -23.03 8.71
N ARG A 369 32.38 -22.85 9.48
CA ARG A 369 33.59 -23.72 9.45
C ARG A 369 33.37 -25.10 10.11
N ASN A 370 32.63 -25.16 11.22
CA ASN A 370 32.43 -26.37 12.03
C ASN A 370 30.95 -26.81 12.05
N TRP A 371 30.66 -28.03 12.47
CA TRP A 371 29.30 -28.61 12.48
C TRP A 371 28.55 -28.33 13.79
N ASP A 372 28.74 -27.15 14.37
CA ASP A 372 28.21 -26.77 15.68
C ASP A 372 26.92 -25.95 15.50
N PHE A 373 25.78 -26.63 15.58
CA PHE A 373 24.47 -26.00 15.40
C PHE A 373 24.17 -24.99 16.49
N ASP A 374 24.33 -25.41 17.75
CA ASP A 374 23.95 -24.62 18.91
C ASP A 374 24.82 -23.34 19.00
N ALA A 375 26.08 -23.38 18.54
CA ALA A 375 26.91 -22.18 18.43
C ALA A 375 26.43 -21.18 17.36
N VAL A 376 25.89 -21.65 16.23
CA VAL A 376 25.33 -20.79 15.19
C VAL A 376 24.00 -20.19 15.65
N GLU A 377 23.12 -21.02 16.22
CA GLU A 377 21.85 -20.59 16.84
C GLU A 377 22.10 -19.51 17.90
N GLN A 378 23.05 -19.73 18.82
CA GLN A 378 23.40 -18.75 19.85
C GLN A 378 24.01 -17.47 19.27
N ALA A 379 24.81 -17.56 18.21
CA ALA A 379 25.38 -16.39 17.56
C ALA A 379 24.30 -15.54 16.88
N ASN A 380 23.33 -16.19 16.25
CA ASN A 380 22.16 -15.54 15.65
C ASN A 380 21.32 -14.83 16.73
N HIS A 381 20.94 -15.54 17.80
CA HIS A 381 20.23 -14.96 18.94
C HIS A 381 20.99 -13.77 19.55
N THR A 382 22.30 -13.89 19.72
CA THR A 382 23.14 -12.79 20.24
C THR A 382 23.14 -11.58 19.31
N ALA A 383 23.17 -11.79 17.99
CA ALA A 383 23.14 -10.71 17.00
C ALA A 383 21.82 -9.94 17.07
N TRP A 384 20.69 -10.64 17.03
CA TRP A 384 19.38 -10.01 17.20
C TRP A 384 19.21 -9.34 18.54
N ASN A 385 19.62 -10.00 19.63
CA ASN A 385 19.52 -9.40 20.95
C ASN A 385 20.34 -8.11 21.02
N THR A 386 21.47 -8.01 20.31
CA THR A 386 22.26 -6.77 20.23
C THR A 386 21.50 -5.65 19.50
N VAL A 387 20.84 -5.97 18.39
CA VAL A 387 20.05 -5.00 17.60
C VAL A 387 18.81 -4.56 18.38
N LEU A 388 18.00 -5.51 18.85
CA LEU A 388 16.76 -5.25 19.58
C LEU A 388 17.00 -4.51 20.91
N ASN A 389 18.13 -4.76 21.59
CA ASN A 389 18.50 -4.00 22.82
C ASN A 389 18.75 -2.51 22.59
N LYS A 390 18.78 -2.03 21.35
CA LYS A 390 18.83 -0.58 21.08
C LYS A 390 17.52 0.11 21.41
N ILE A 391 16.42 -0.61 21.48
CA ILE A 391 15.16 -0.11 22.03
C ILE A 391 14.68 -1.08 23.09
N ARG A 392 14.76 -0.68 24.36
CA ARG A 392 14.33 -1.53 25.48
C ARG A 392 13.07 -0.96 26.11
N ILE A 393 12.07 -1.80 26.29
CA ILE A 393 10.84 -1.47 27.02
C ILE A 393 10.84 -2.09 28.42
N GLY A 394 10.06 -1.50 29.33
CA GLY A 394 9.84 -1.96 30.69
C GLY A 394 8.40 -1.70 31.15
N GLY A 395 7.77 -2.72 31.73
CA GLY A 395 6.33 -2.71 32.05
C GLY A 395 5.47 -3.26 30.90
N GLY A 396 4.16 -3.01 30.92
CA GLY A 396 3.20 -3.63 29.99
C GLY A 396 2.92 -5.12 30.30
N SER A 397 1.96 -5.70 29.58
CA SER A 397 1.71 -7.15 29.63
C SER A 397 2.79 -7.92 28.85
N THR A 398 2.92 -9.22 29.10
CA THR A 398 3.81 -10.08 28.29
C THR A 398 3.41 -10.05 26.81
N ASP A 399 2.11 -10.04 26.50
CA ASP A 399 1.64 -9.98 25.11
C ASP A 399 2.09 -8.71 24.42
N GLN A 400 1.99 -7.54 25.08
CA GLN A 400 2.48 -6.28 24.52
C GLN A 400 4.00 -6.32 24.27
N GLN A 401 4.77 -6.92 25.18
CA GLN A 401 6.22 -7.05 24.98
C GLN A 401 6.56 -7.97 23.80
N VAL A 402 5.83 -9.09 23.65
CA VAL A 402 6.00 -10.02 22.52
C VAL A 402 5.64 -9.32 21.20
N GLN A 403 4.52 -8.61 21.14
CA GLN A 403 4.09 -7.85 19.96
C GLN A 403 5.13 -6.80 19.58
N PHE A 404 5.57 -5.99 20.55
CA PHE A 404 6.55 -4.93 20.31
C PHE A 404 7.88 -5.46 19.74
N TYR A 405 8.47 -6.48 20.38
CA TYR A 405 9.75 -7.01 19.89
C TYR A 405 9.61 -7.81 18.61
N THR A 406 8.47 -8.45 18.36
CA THR A 406 8.23 -9.13 17.09
C THR A 406 8.06 -8.13 15.94
N ALA A 407 7.32 -7.03 16.14
CA ALA A 407 7.23 -5.95 15.16
C ALA A 407 8.60 -5.29 14.92
N LEU A 408 9.38 -5.05 15.98
CA LEU A 408 10.75 -4.51 15.82
C LEU A 408 11.67 -5.49 15.06
N TYR A 409 11.49 -6.80 15.25
CA TYR A 409 12.20 -7.82 14.47
C TYR A 409 11.81 -7.75 12.99
N HIS A 410 10.51 -7.79 12.66
CA HIS A 410 10.03 -7.72 11.27
C HIS A 410 10.48 -6.45 10.54
N ALA A 411 10.39 -5.29 11.21
CA ALA A 411 10.83 -4.00 10.67
C ALA A 411 12.34 -3.92 10.31
N LEU A 412 13.13 -4.89 10.77
CA LEU A 412 14.58 -4.93 10.60
C LEU A 412 15.08 -6.15 9.80
N LEU A 413 14.17 -6.92 9.19
CA LEU A 413 14.50 -8.02 8.27
C LEU A 413 14.95 -7.51 6.89
N HIS A 414 14.29 -6.48 6.38
CA HIS A 414 14.53 -5.94 5.04
C HIS A 414 14.83 -4.42 5.05
N PRO A 415 15.49 -3.86 4.02
CA PRO A 415 16.22 -4.54 2.94
C PRO A 415 17.35 -5.43 3.46
N ASN A 416 17.74 -6.45 2.72
CA ASN A 416 18.65 -7.48 3.21
C ASN A 416 19.91 -7.65 2.35
N VAL A 417 20.94 -8.30 2.93
CA VAL A 417 22.27 -8.42 2.32
C VAL A 417 22.21 -9.18 0.99
N PHE A 418 22.90 -8.65 -0.02
CA PHE A 418 22.95 -9.15 -1.38
C PHE A 418 24.38 -9.30 -1.95
N SER A 419 25.40 -8.96 -1.16
CA SER A 419 26.81 -9.19 -1.49
C SER A 419 27.38 -10.42 -0.81
N ASP A 420 28.27 -11.14 -1.50
CA ASP A 420 29.12 -12.20 -0.95
C ASP A 420 30.09 -11.68 0.12
N ALA A 421 30.62 -12.59 0.94
CA ALA A 421 31.58 -12.29 2.01
C ALA A 421 32.89 -11.66 1.51
N ASN A 422 33.22 -11.88 0.22
CA ASN A 422 34.38 -11.27 -0.44
C ASN A 422 34.09 -9.84 -0.98
N GLY A 423 32.88 -9.33 -0.76
CA GLY A 423 32.41 -8.02 -1.20
C GLY A 423 31.98 -7.94 -2.67
N GLN A 424 31.84 -9.06 -3.38
CA GLN A 424 31.25 -9.08 -4.72
C GLN A 424 29.72 -9.14 -4.63
N TYR A 425 29.04 -8.54 -5.61
CA TYR A 425 27.58 -8.63 -5.73
C TYR A 425 27.16 -8.53 -7.19
N MET A 426 25.97 -9.05 -7.52
CA MET A 426 25.37 -8.86 -8.84
C MET A 426 24.71 -7.47 -8.88
N GLY A 427 25.14 -6.61 -9.80
CA GLY A 427 24.57 -5.28 -9.98
C GLY A 427 23.24 -5.31 -10.73
N MET A 428 22.52 -4.20 -10.65
CA MET A 428 21.26 -3.98 -11.39
C MET A 428 21.46 -4.00 -12.91
N ASP A 429 22.71 -3.83 -13.39
CA ASP A 429 23.13 -3.98 -14.79
C ASP A 429 23.46 -5.44 -15.18
N ASN A 430 23.20 -6.41 -14.29
CA ASN A 430 23.57 -7.82 -14.42
C ASN A 430 25.08 -8.05 -14.61
N GLN A 431 25.92 -7.19 -14.06
CA GLN A 431 27.38 -7.40 -13.97
C GLN A 431 27.81 -7.62 -12.52
N ILE A 432 28.92 -8.33 -12.33
CA ILE A 432 29.51 -8.48 -10.99
C ILE A 432 30.26 -7.20 -10.63
N HIS A 433 29.89 -6.59 -9.51
CA HIS A 433 30.53 -5.41 -8.94
C HIS A 433 31.22 -5.75 -7.62
N LYS A 434 31.87 -4.74 -7.01
CA LYS A 434 32.43 -4.82 -5.67
C LYS A 434 31.92 -3.67 -4.81
N LEU A 435 31.84 -3.91 -3.50
CA LEU A 435 31.45 -2.90 -2.52
C LEU A 435 32.25 -1.60 -2.69
N ALA A 436 31.54 -0.48 -2.53
CA ALA A 436 32.16 0.84 -2.51
C ALA A 436 33.10 0.97 -1.30
N LYS A 437 34.03 1.91 -1.37
CA LYS A 437 34.98 2.13 -0.27
C LYS A 437 34.23 2.55 1.00
N GLY A 438 34.36 1.77 2.08
CA GLY A 438 33.74 2.04 3.37
C GLY A 438 32.42 1.30 3.61
N GLN A 439 31.78 0.83 2.53
CA GLN A 439 30.57 0.00 2.57
C GLN A 439 30.91 -1.40 3.13
N GLN A 440 30.08 -1.93 4.03
CA GLN A 440 30.24 -3.26 4.63
C GLN A 440 29.46 -4.35 3.87
N ALA A 441 28.29 -4.00 3.33
CA ALA A 441 27.47 -4.90 2.53
C ALA A 441 26.68 -4.15 1.45
N GLN A 442 26.37 -4.86 0.36
CA GLN A 442 25.36 -4.43 -0.60
C GLN A 442 24.02 -4.97 -0.14
N TYR A 443 22.96 -4.18 -0.27
CA TYR A 443 21.59 -4.55 0.05
C TYR A 443 20.70 -4.60 -1.20
N ALA A 444 19.63 -5.39 -1.12
CA ALA A 444 18.58 -5.53 -2.13
C ALA A 444 17.21 -5.74 -1.46
N ASN A 445 16.15 -5.84 -2.28
CA ASN A 445 14.74 -5.97 -1.87
C ASN A 445 14.20 -4.69 -1.22
N TYR A 446 13.81 -3.76 -2.10
CA TYR A 446 13.32 -2.43 -1.73
C TYR A 446 11.82 -2.34 -2.01
N SER A 447 10.97 -2.44 -0.97
CA SER A 447 9.53 -2.18 -1.08
C SER A 447 9.27 -0.69 -0.92
N GLY A 448 9.55 0.08 -1.98
CA GLY A 448 9.77 1.51 -1.83
C GLY A 448 8.53 2.26 -1.35
N TRP A 449 7.36 1.97 -1.92
CA TRP A 449 6.08 2.65 -1.65
C TRP A 449 5.62 2.55 -0.18
N ASP A 450 6.07 1.51 0.52
CA ASP A 450 5.68 1.18 1.89
C ASP A 450 6.73 1.70 2.89
N THR A 451 7.99 1.37 2.64
CA THR A 451 9.08 1.46 3.63
C THR A 451 9.58 2.89 3.91
N TYR A 452 9.25 3.87 3.05
CA TYR A 452 9.62 5.28 3.27
C TYR A 452 8.83 5.93 4.41
N ARG A 453 7.64 5.41 4.73
CA ARG A 453 6.68 6.07 5.63
C ARG A 453 7.17 6.13 7.07
N SER A 454 7.74 5.04 7.59
CA SER A 454 8.30 5.03 8.95
C SER A 454 9.42 4.01 9.22
N GLN A 455 9.58 3.00 8.36
CA GLN A 455 10.60 1.96 8.54
C GLN A 455 12.01 2.47 8.32
N THR A 456 12.25 3.28 7.28
CA THR A 456 13.59 3.80 7.00
C THR A 456 14.13 4.66 8.17
N GLN A 457 13.26 5.47 8.78
CA GLN A 457 13.53 6.30 9.95
C GLN A 457 13.85 5.44 11.16
N LEU A 458 13.07 4.36 11.39
CA LEU A 458 13.31 3.39 12.46
C LEU A 458 14.67 2.69 12.28
N MET A 459 14.95 2.20 11.08
CA MET A 459 16.24 1.61 10.72
C MET A 459 17.39 2.60 10.94
N ALA A 460 17.26 3.85 10.51
CA ALA A 460 18.29 4.87 10.69
C ALA A 460 18.54 5.19 12.19
N MET A 461 17.50 5.14 13.02
CA MET A 461 17.62 5.32 14.45
C MET A 461 18.37 4.16 15.11
N VAL A 462 18.05 2.91 14.73
CA VAL A 462 18.58 1.68 15.33
C VAL A 462 19.96 1.33 14.75
N GLU A 463 20.09 1.23 13.43
CA GLU A 463 21.32 0.83 12.71
C GLU A 463 21.77 1.88 11.66
N PRO A 464 22.18 3.10 12.06
CA PRO A 464 22.50 4.17 11.11
C PRO A 464 23.62 3.84 10.11
N LYS A 465 24.51 2.89 10.45
CA LYS A 465 25.56 2.41 9.54
C LYS A 465 25.00 1.47 8.48
N VAL A 466 24.14 0.52 8.87
CA VAL A 466 23.44 -0.37 7.94
C VAL A 466 22.59 0.47 7.00
N THR A 467 21.80 1.41 7.52
CA THR A 467 20.98 2.29 6.67
C THR A 467 21.83 3.15 5.73
N SER A 468 23.04 3.57 6.14
CA SER A 468 23.96 4.27 5.22
C SER A 468 24.47 3.36 4.09
N ASP A 469 24.71 2.08 4.37
CA ASP A 469 25.07 1.07 3.35
C ASP A 469 23.88 0.73 2.44
N VAL A 470 22.65 0.72 2.97
CA VAL A 470 21.41 0.58 2.19
C VAL A 470 21.27 1.73 1.19
N VAL A 471 21.45 2.99 1.62
CA VAL A 471 21.45 4.15 0.71
C VAL A 471 22.61 4.07 -0.29
N THR A 472 23.82 3.70 0.15
CA THR A 472 24.96 3.51 -0.74
C THR A 472 24.66 2.43 -1.80
N SER A 473 23.94 1.38 -1.43
CA SER A 473 23.51 0.30 -2.32
C SER A 473 22.53 0.81 -3.40
N MET A 474 21.58 1.69 -3.04
CA MET A 474 20.70 2.36 -4.01
C MET A 474 21.50 3.25 -4.98
N LEU A 475 22.46 4.02 -4.46
CA LEU A 475 23.33 4.88 -5.28
C LEU A 475 24.28 4.08 -6.19
N ASN A 476 24.66 2.86 -5.78
CA ASN A 476 25.39 1.94 -6.66
C ASN A 476 24.47 1.47 -7.80
N GLY A 477 23.21 1.13 -7.51
CA GLY A 477 22.20 0.82 -8.52
C GLY A 477 22.03 1.95 -9.53
N TYR A 478 21.91 3.19 -9.05
CA TYR A 478 21.83 4.38 -9.89
C TYR A 478 23.04 4.55 -10.82
N ASP A 479 24.28 4.30 -10.34
CA ASP A 479 25.46 4.34 -11.22
C ASP A 479 25.42 3.28 -12.34
N GLN A 480 24.73 2.16 -12.09
CA GLN A 480 24.65 1.02 -12.98
C GLN A 480 23.54 1.18 -14.03
N THR A 481 22.41 1.79 -13.66
CA THR A 481 21.20 1.85 -14.51
C THR A 481 20.79 3.27 -14.89
N GLY A 482 21.18 4.28 -14.12
CA GLY A 482 20.70 5.65 -14.23
C GLY A 482 19.37 5.92 -13.52
N LEU A 483 18.83 4.95 -12.77
CA LEU A 483 17.58 5.02 -12.01
C LEU A 483 17.78 4.51 -10.58
N LEU A 484 17.13 5.14 -9.61
CA LEU A 484 17.04 4.64 -8.24
C LEU A 484 15.95 3.55 -8.17
N PRO A 485 16.02 2.65 -7.19
CA PRO A 485 15.04 1.57 -7.09
C PRO A 485 13.69 2.10 -6.60
N LYS A 486 12.62 1.57 -7.20
CA LYS A 486 11.23 1.82 -6.78
C LYS A 486 10.64 0.60 -6.07
N TRP A 487 10.59 -0.54 -6.76
CA TRP A 487 10.29 -1.83 -6.17
C TRP A 487 11.26 -2.89 -6.72
N ALA A 488 12.51 -2.77 -6.29
CA ALA A 488 13.58 -3.64 -6.78
C ALA A 488 13.65 -4.93 -5.97
N SER A 489 13.50 -6.06 -6.66
CA SER A 489 13.70 -7.40 -6.10
C SER A 489 15.03 -7.96 -6.60
N ASN A 490 15.91 -8.33 -5.67
CA ASN A 490 17.28 -8.75 -5.95
C ASN A 490 17.99 -7.73 -6.87
N ASN A 491 18.52 -8.16 -8.02
CA ASN A 491 19.23 -7.31 -8.97
C ASN A 491 18.36 -6.82 -10.15
N GLY A 492 17.04 -6.71 -9.98
CA GLY A 492 16.15 -6.24 -11.04
C GLY A 492 14.97 -5.41 -10.53
N GLU A 493 14.58 -4.43 -11.32
CA GLU A 493 13.48 -3.52 -11.04
C GLU A 493 12.15 -4.08 -11.60
N SER A 494 11.07 -3.92 -10.84
CA SER A 494 9.73 -4.35 -11.21
C SER A 494 8.79 -3.18 -11.56
N TYR A 495 9.08 -1.98 -11.06
CA TYR A 495 8.25 -0.78 -11.15
C TYR A 495 6.84 -0.96 -10.58
N VAL A 496 6.67 -1.90 -9.65
CA VAL A 496 5.41 -2.13 -8.93
C VAL A 496 5.10 -0.92 -8.04
N MET A 497 3.80 -0.67 -7.81
CA MET A 497 3.25 0.51 -7.13
C MET A 497 3.50 1.84 -7.84
N VAL A 498 3.06 2.94 -7.21
CA VAL A 498 3.14 4.31 -7.74
C VAL A 498 4.16 5.16 -7.00
N GLY A 499 4.40 6.38 -7.48
CA GLY A 499 5.31 7.32 -6.82
C GLY A 499 6.81 7.14 -7.15
N ASP A 500 7.62 7.93 -6.44
CA ASP A 500 9.09 7.97 -6.46
C ASP A 500 9.60 7.85 -4.99
N PRO A 501 9.64 6.62 -4.45
CA PRO A 501 9.91 6.42 -3.02
C PRO A 501 11.38 6.60 -2.64
N ALA A 502 12.31 6.56 -3.60
CA ALA A 502 13.74 6.69 -3.32
C ALA A 502 14.06 8.06 -2.69
N ALA A 503 13.31 9.11 -3.06
CA ALA A 503 13.39 10.41 -2.42
C ALA A 503 13.05 10.36 -0.93
N GLY A 504 11.98 9.69 -0.53
CA GLY A 504 11.66 9.50 0.89
C GLY A 504 12.78 8.75 1.62
N ILE A 505 13.09 7.53 1.16
CA ILE A 505 14.07 6.63 1.79
C ILE A 505 15.44 7.32 2.02
N ILE A 506 16.03 7.90 0.99
CA ILE A 506 17.39 8.48 1.08
C ILE A 506 17.42 9.70 2.01
N THR A 507 16.36 10.51 1.99
CA THR A 507 16.32 11.76 2.75
C THR A 507 15.92 11.51 4.21
N ASP A 508 15.05 10.55 4.47
CA ASP A 508 14.69 10.07 5.80
C ASP A 508 15.88 9.42 6.51
N ALA A 509 16.65 8.59 5.80
CA ALA A 509 17.90 8.05 6.31
C ALA A 509 18.82 9.18 6.82
N TYR A 510 18.98 10.26 6.04
CA TYR A 510 19.80 11.40 6.43
C TYR A 510 19.22 12.18 7.62
N ALA A 511 17.91 12.44 7.62
CA ALA A 511 17.20 13.16 8.69
C ALA A 511 17.34 12.44 10.04
N PHE A 512 17.24 11.10 10.03
CA PHE A 512 17.31 10.24 11.21
C PHE A 512 18.73 9.73 11.54
N GLY A 513 19.76 10.29 10.89
CA GLY A 513 21.14 10.20 11.35
C GLY A 513 22.03 9.17 10.64
N ALA A 514 21.51 8.44 9.65
CA ALA A 514 22.32 7.67 8.72
C ALA A 514 22.93 8.61 7.67
N ARG A 515 24.15 9.10 7.93
CA ARG A 515 24.80 10.13 7.09
C ARG A 515 26.10 9.67 6.43
N SER A 516 26.41 8.38 6.46
CA SER A 516 27.69 7.83 5.96
C SER A 516 27.60 7.42 4.49
N PHE A 517 27.07 8.29 3.63
CA PHE A 517 26.97 8.11 2.18
C PHE A 517 27.26 9.42 1.45
N ASP A 518 27.42 9.37 0.12
CA ASP A 518 27.69 10.56 -0.70
C ASP A 518 26.41 11.39 -0.90
N THR A 519 26.28 12.45 -0.09
CA THR A 519 25.10 13.33 -0.10
C THR A 519 24.99 14.19 -1.36
N ASP A 520 26.13 14.56 -1.97
CA ASP A 520 26.12 15.36 -3.20
C ASP A 520 25.66 14.49 -4.37
N LYS A 521 26.15 13.25 -4.45
CA LYS A 521 25.68 12.25 -5.42
C LYS A 521 24.21 11.91 -5.22
N ALA A 522 23.79 11.69 -3.97
CA ALA A 522 22.39 11.43 -3.64
C ALA A 522 21.48 12.56 -4.13
N LEU A 523 21.82 13.82 -3.81
CA LEU A 523 21.05 14.98 -4.24
C LEU A 523 21.01 15.11 -5.78
N ALA A 524 22.11 14.77 -6.47
CA ALA A 524 22.16 14.79 -7.92
C ALA A 524 21.27 13.69 -8.55
N ALA A 525 21.29 12.48 -8.00
CA ALA A 525 20.47 11.35 -8.47
C ALA A 525 18.97 11.65 -8.29
N LEU A 526 18.56 12.10 -7.10
CA LEU A 526 17.18 12.47 -6.80
C LEU A 526 16.67 13.59 -7.72
N GLN A 527 17.48 14.61 -7.98
CA GLN A 527 17.10 15.67 -8.92
C GLN A 527 16.97 15.16 -10.36
N HIS A 528 17.84 14.25 -10.79
CA HIS A 528 17.78 13.69 -12.13
C HIS A 528 16.49 12.89 -12.31
N GLU A 529 16.20 11.98 -11.38
CA GLU A 529 14.97 11.18 -11.37
C GLU A 529 13.71 12.06 -11.33
N ALA A 530 13.73 13.12 -10.53
CA ALA A 530 12.62 14.04 -10.39
C ALA A 530 12.38 14.97 -11.59
N THR A 531 13.31 15.06 -12.56
CA THR A 531 13.23 16.07 -13.64
C THR A 531 13.41 15.51 -15.05
N VAL A 532 13.68 14.22 -15.17
CA VAL A 532 13.80 13.54 -16.45
C VAL A 532 12.73 12.46 -16.50
N PRO A 533 11.78 12.49 -17.47
CA PRO A 533 10.79 11.43 -17.61
C PRO A 533 11.46 10.05 -17.67
N ASN A 534 11.04 9.15 -16.80
CA ASN A 534 11.62 7.83 -16.60
C ASN A 534 10.56 6.85 -16.08
N ASN A 535 10.94 5.59 -15.87
CA ASN A 535 10.00 4.53 -15.48
C ASN A 535 9.53 4.62 -14.01
N ASP A 536 10.21 5.36 -13.15
CA ASP A 536 9.78 5.62 -11.77
C ASP A 536 8.84 6.83 -11.68
N ARG A 537 9.06 7.81 -12.57
CA ARG A 537 8.18 8.96 -12.80
C ARG A 537 7.49 8.98 -14.18
N PRO A 538 6.68 7.96 -14.55
CA PRO A 538 5.86 8.03 -15.76
C PRO A 538 4.91 9.22 -15.69
N GLY A 539 4.70 9.89 -16.82
CA GLY A 539 3.82 11.05 -16.89
C GLY A 539 4.40 12.38 -16.42
N GLU A 540 5.66 12.43 -15.96
CA GLU A 540 6.25 13.69 -15.46
C GLU A 540 6.23 14.81 -16.51
N SER A 541 6.43 14.50 -17.79
CA SER A 541 6.30 15.51 -18.86
C SER A 541 4.88 16.07 -19.02
N VAL A 542 3.86 15.26 -18.71
CA VAL A 542 2.45 15.68 -18.71
C VAL A 542 2.19 16.57 -17.50
N ARG A 543 2.66 16.15 -16.31
CA ARG A 543 2.59 16.94 -15.08
C ARG A 543 3.30 18.28 -15.23
N ASP A 544 4.52 18.33 -15.73
CA ASP A 544 5.28 19.57 -15.99
C ASP A 544 4.60 20.50 -17.02
N ALA A 545 3.76 19.96 -17.92
CA ALA A 545 3.04 20.74 -18.90
C ALA A 545 1.70 21.30 -18.36
N LYS A 546 1.03 20.55 -17.47
CA LYS A 546 -0.35 20.82 -17.03
C LYS A 546 -0.48 21.22 -15.55
N GLY A 547 0.52 20.92 -14.73
CA GLY A 547 0.48 20.95 -13.27
C GLY A 547 -0.24 19.75 -12.63
N TYR A 548 -0.73 18.79 -13.41
CA TYR A 548 -1.41 17.60 -12.90
C TYR A 548 -1.39 16.43 -13.90
N LEU A 549 -1.69 15.22 -13.43
CA LEU A 549 -1.82 14.00 -14.22
C LEU A 549 -3.31 13.74 -14.57
N PRO A 550 -3.72 13.76 -15.86
CA PRO A 550 -5.14 13.66 -16.23
C PRO A 550 -5.71 12.23 -16.31
N LEU A 551 -6.90 11.99 -15.76
CA LEU A 551 -7.56 10.67 -15.76
C LEU A 551 -7.71 10.02 -17.14
N ASP A 552 -8.04 10.82 -18.16
CA ASP A 552 -8.26 10.40 -19.56
C ASP A 552 -6.99 10.54 -20.43
N GLU A 553 -5.81 10.57 -19.82
CA GLU A 553 -4.53 10.51 -20.52
C GLU A 553 -4.18 9.08 -20.96
N ASN A 554 -3.82 8.96 -22.24
CA ASN A 554 -3.55 7.70 -22.92
C ASN A 554 -2.05 7.55 -23.22
N ASP A 555 -1.27 8.61 -23.01
CA ASP A 555 0.18 8.61 -23.21
C ASP A 555 0.89 9.26 -22.02
N TYR A 556 1.36 8.42 -21.10
CA TYR A 556 2.20 8.81 -19.97
C TYR A 556 3.69 8.52 -20.22
N GLY A 557 4.07 8.26 -21.48
CA GLY A 557 5.46 8.08 -21.91
C GLY A 557 6.09 6.72 -21.61
N CYS A 558 5.77 6.05 -20.50
CA CYS A 558 6.26 4.70 -20.19
C CYS A 558 5.34 3.91 -19.23
N CYS A 559 5.69 2.64 -19.05
CA CYS A 559 4.79 1.56 -18.62
C CYS A 559 4.32 1.61 -17.16
N ASN A 560 3.29 0.82 -16.86
CA ASN A 560 2.73 0.59 -15.52
C ASN A 560 2.21 1.86 -14.82
N PHE A 561 1.70 2.83 -15.59
CA PHE A 561 1.01 3.99 -15.05
C PHE A 561 -0.47 3.69 -14.74
N TYR A 562 -0.90 4.01 -13.52
CA TYR A 562 -2.28 3.95 -13.06
C TYR A 562 -2.45 4.86 -11.84
N GLY A 563 -3.70 5.14 -11.44
CA GLY A 563 -4.00 6.01 -10.31
C GLY A 563 -3.33 7.40 -10.37
N PRO A 564 -3.68 8.25 -11.37
CA PRO A 564 -3.04 9.54 -11.58
C PRO A 564 -3.04 10.49 -10.38
N VAL A 565 -4.06 10.44 -9.52
CA VAL A 565 -4.12 11.30 -8.33
C VAL A 565 -3.16 10.79 -7.26
N SER A 566 -3.23 9.50 -6.91
CA SER A 566 -2.28 8.88 -5.96
C SER A 566 -0.83 9.04 -6.43
N THR A 567 -0.56 8.77 -7.71
CA THR A 567 0.76 8.94 -8.31
C THR A 567 1.28 10.38 -8.16
N GLN A 568 0.41 11.37 -8.39
CA GLN A 568 0.77 12.77 -8.23
C GLN A 568 1.07 13.13 -6.76
N LEU A 569 0.25 12.69 -5.82
CA LEU A 569 0.46 12.94 -4.38
C LEU A 569 1.76 12.31 -3.88
N GLU A 570 2.10 11.12 -4.36
CA GLU A 570 3.41 10.49 -4.09
C GLU A 570 4.57 11.30 -4.70
N TYR A 571 4.43 11.85 -5.91
CA TYR A 571 5.45 12.76 -6.48
C TYR A 571 5.57 14.07 -5.71
N ASP A 572 4.46 14.60 -5.20
CA ASP A 572 4.43 15.81 -4.39
C ASP A 572 5.19 15.57 -3.07
N SER A 573 4.95 14.46 -2.39
CA SER A 573 5.70 14.03 -1.20
C SER A 573 7.19 13.79 -1.50
N ALA A 574 7.52 13.12 -2.60
CA ALA A 574 8.90 12.90 -3.04
C ALA A 574 9.63 14.22 -3.36
N ASP A 575 8.96 15.15 -4.05
CA ASP A 575 9.49 16.49 -4.34
C ASP A 575 9.75 17.26 -3.03
N TYR A 576 8.84 17.17 -2.06
CA TYR A 576 9.06 17.80 -0.77
C TYR A 576 10.22 17.17 0.02
N ALA A 577 10.32 15.85 0.06
CA ALA A 577 11.41 15.13 0.73
C ALA A 577 12.78 15.55 0.15
N LEU A 578 12.87 15.62 -1.19
CA LEU A 578 14.02 16.18 -1.90
C LEU A 578 14.29 17.65 -1.51
N ALA A 579 13.25 18.48 -1.41
CA ALA A 579 13.40 19.87 -0.99
C ALA A 579 13.92 20.00 0.44
N ALA A 580 13.40 19.21 1.38
CA ALA A 580 13.83 19.17 2.78
C ALA A 580 15.30 18.75 2.89
N PHE A 581 15.71 17.74 2.13
CA PHE A 581 17.11 17.32 2.06
C PHE A 581 18.01 18.41 1.48
N ALA A 582 17.62 19.03 0.36
CA ALA A 582 18.34 20.15 -0.23
C ALA A 582 18.52 21.31 0.75
N LYS A 583 17.47 21.63 1.54
CA LYS A 583 17.51 22.64 2.61
C LYS A 583 18.53 22.25 3.69
N SER A 584 18.55 20.98 4.10
CA SER A 584 19.51 20.46 5.08
C SER A 584 20.97 20.53 4.62
N LEU A 585 21.20 20.51 3.29
CA LEU A 585 22.51 20.65 2.65
C LEU A 585 22.85 22.10 2.26
N GLY A 586 21.99 23.07 2.58
CA GLY A 586 22.17 24.49 2.26
C GLY A 586 21.97 24.84 0.77
N LYS A 587 21.24 24.01 0.01
CA LYS A 587 20.96 24.19 -1.42
C LYS A 587 19.60 24.87 -1.61
N THR A 588 19.53 26.18 -1.33
CA THR A 588 18.28 26.95 -1.29
C THR A 588 17.50 26.96 -2.60
N ASP A 589 18.18 27.05 -3.75
CA ASP A 589 17.51 27.11 -5.05
C ASP A 589 16.80 25.79 -5.39
N VAL A 590 17.43 24.66 -5.03
CA VAL A 590 16.85 23.31 -5.17
C VAL A 590 15.66 23.17 -4.22
N TYR A 591 15.81 23.57 -2.95
CA TYR A 591 14.71 23.61 -1.99
C TYR A 591 13.52 24.41 -2.52
N THR A 592 13.71 25.66 -2.94
CA THR A 592 12.60 26.51 -3.41
C THR A 592 11.91 25.92 -4.63
N LYS A 593 12.66 25.35 -5.57
CA LYS A 593 12.09 24.70 -6.76
C LYS A 593 11.16 23.55 -6.37
N PHE A 594 11.67 22.57 -5.62
CA PHE A 594 10.92 21.35 -5.35
C PHE A 594 9.87 21.54 -4.26
N ALA A 595 10.08 22.40 -3.25
CA ALA A 595 9.05 22.75 -2.28
C ALA A 595 7.86 23.46 -2.94
N THR A 596 8.10 24.29 -3.97
CA THR A 596 7.02 24.94 -4.73
C THR A 596 6.26 23.94 -5.60
N ARG A 597 6.97 22.99 -6.24
CA ARG A 597 6.34 21.96 -7.09
C ARG A 597 5.57 20.92 -6.28
N ALA A 598 6.02 20.59 -5.08
CA ALA A 598 5.29 19.74 -4.13
C ALA A 598 3.87 20.28 -3.83
N GLN A 599 3.59 21.56 -4.06
CA GLN A 599 2.24 22.13 -3.90
C GLN A 599 1.29 21.81 -5.07
N ASP A 600 1.68 20.95 -6.03
CA ASP A 600 0.83 20.60 -7.16
C ASP A 600 -0.37 19.72 -6.76
N TRP A 601 -0.41 19.16 -5.55
CA TRP A 601 -1.61 18.58 -4.93
C TRP A 601 -2.81 19.54 -5.03
N MET A 602 -2.56 20.85 -4.94
CA MET A 602 -3.57 21.91 -5.05
C MET A 602 -4.25 21.92 -6.42
N ASN A 603 -3.60 21.37 -7.46
CA ASN A 603 -4.18 21.28 -8.79
C ASN A 603 -5.19 20.13 -8.92
N VAL A 604 -5.18 19.16 -8.01
CA VAL A 604 -6.14 18.04 -7.96
C VAL A 604 -7.06 18.09 -6.74
N PHE A 605 -6.89 19.06 -5.84
CA PHE A 605 -7.87 19.34 -4.80
C PHE A 605 -9.08 20.12 -5.37
N ASN A 606 -10.28 19.57 -5.23
CA ASN A 606 -11.51 20.23 -5.63
C ASN A 606 -12.15 20.95 -4.42
N PRO A 607 -12.08 22.29 -4.31
CA PRO A 607 -12.67 23.02 -3.17
C PRO A 607 -14.19 22.93 -3.10
N GLN A 608 -14.89 22.51 -4.17
CA GLN A 608 -16.33 22.30 -4.14
C GLN A 608 -16.72 21.02 -3.39
N THR A 609 -15.95 19.95 -3.56
CA THR A 609 -16.19 18.66 -2.88
C THR A 609 -15.43 18.57 -1.57
N GLY A 610 -14.31 19.31 -1.46
CA GLY A 610 -13.38 19.23 -0.34
C GLY A 610 -12.53 17.98 -0.39
N TYR A 611 -12.23 17.43 -1.57
CA TYR A 611 -11.45 16.19 -1.70
C TYR A 611 -10.46 16.29 -2.85
N MET A 612 -9.43 15.44 -2.82
CA MET A 612 -8.62 15.16 -3.99
C MET A 612 -9.49 14.49 -5.05
N GLN A 613 -9.47 14.98 -6.27
CA GLN A 613 -10.35 14.52 -7.33
C GLN A 613 -9.61 14.59 -8.66
N ALA A 614 -9.70 13.50 -9.42
CA ALA A 614 -9.06 13.41 -10.71
C ALA A 614 -9.59 14.48 -11.67
N LYS A 615 -8.72 14.96 -12.56
CA LYS A 615 -9.07 15.90 -13.63
C LYS A 615 -8.89 15.25 -14.99
N ASN A 616 -9.69 15.65 -15.96
CA ASN A 616 -9.50 15.28 -17.35
C ASN A 616 -8.48 16.21 -18.04
N LYS A 617 -8.07 15.84 -19.26
CA LYS A 617 -7.09 16.53 -20.10
C LYS A 617 -7.42 18.00 -20.34
N ASP A 618 -8.70 18.33 -20.34
CA ASP A 618 -9.26 19.67 -20.57
C ASP A 618 -9.32 20.54 -19.30
N GLY A 619 -8.95 19.98 -18.14
CA GLY A 619 -8.92 20.69 -16.86
C GLY A 619 -10.17 20.54 -16.01
N GLN A 620 -11.21 19.85 -16.51
CA GLN A 620 -12.42 19.57 -15.72
C GLN A 620 -12.13 18.53 -14.65
N PHE A 621 -12.67 18.72 -13.45
CA PHE A 621 -12.75 17.63 -12.48
C PHE A 621 -13.68 16.53 -13.01
N ALA A 622 -13.31 15.27 -12.81
CA ALA A 622 -14.08 14.11 -13.26
C ALA A 622 -15.45 14.06 -12.56
N GLY A 623 -16.52 13.82 -13.32
CA GLY A 623 -17.89 13.76 -12.81
C GLY A 623 -18.18 12.53 -11.95
N GLY A 624 -19.37 12.49 -11.34
CA GLY A 624 -19.89 11.39 -10.52
C GLY A 624 -19.05 11.02 -9.31
N PHE A 625 -18.31 11.99 -8.80
CA PHE A 625 -17.43 11.85 -7.65
C PHE A 625 -18.21 11.70 -6.33
N THR A 626 -17.73 10.78 -5.48
CA THR A 626 -18.01 10.73 -4.04
C THR A 626 -16.70 10.53 -3.26
N PRO A 627 -16.69 10.74 -1.94
CA PRO A 627 -15.49 10.46 -1.14
C PRO A 627 -14.95 9.04 -1.31
N GLY A 628 -15.83 8.06 -1.55
CA GLY A 628 -15.46 6.65 -1.77
C GLY A 628 -15.01 6.31 -3.20
N THR A 629 -14.83 7.30 -4.09
CA THR A 629 -14.34 7.07 -5.45
C THR A 629 -12.90 6.55 -5.41
N SER A 630 -12.68 5.36 -5.98
CA SER A 630 -11.35 4.74 -6.14
C SER A 630 -10.73 5.03 -7.51
N ASN A 631 -11.51 5.39 -8.52
CA ASN A 631 -10.98 5.73 -9.84
C ASN A 631 -10.05 6.95 -9.74
N GLY A 632 -8.83 6.82 -10.27
CA GLY A 632 -7.77 7.81 -10.10
C GLY A 632 -6.85 7.58 -8.90
N PHE A 633 -7.14 6.60 -8.05
CA PHE A 633 -6.39 6.26 -6.84
C PHE A 633 -5.84 4.82 -6.89
N VAL A 634 -4.79 4.54 -6.12
CA VAL A 634 -4.16 3.21 -6.01
C VAL A 634 -4.38 2.65 -4.61
N GLU A 635 -4.99 1.46 -4.52
CA GLU A 635 -5.27 0.75 -3.26
C GLU A 635 -6.00 1.60 -2.22
N GLY A 636 -6.84 2.51 -2.70
CA GLY A 636 -7.64 3.33 -1.81
C GLY A 636 -8.59 4.24 -2.55
N THR A 637 -9.17 5.19 -1.82
CA THR A 637 -10.11 6.17 -2.35
C THR A 637 -9.64 7.59 -2.13
N SER A 638 -10.37 8.52 -2.75
CA SER A 638 -10.23 9.93 -2.47
C SER A 638 -10.34 10.28 -0.98
N ALA A 639 -11.23 9.64 -0.23
CA ALA A 639 -11.35 9.83 1.21
C ALA A 639 -10.08 9.41 1.96
N GLN A 640 -9.40 8.36 1.52
CA GLN A 640 -8.17 7.86 2.16
C GLN A 640 -6.91 8.62 1.72
N TYR A 641 -6.87 9.13 0.49
CA TYR A 641 -5.72 9.87 -0.07
C TYR A 641 -5.77 11.38 0.12
N THR A 642 -6.93 11.96 0.42
CA THR A 642 -7.01 13.41 0.68
C THR A 642 -6.08 13.89 1.80
N PRO A 643 -5.89 13.13 2.89
CA PRO A 643 -4.92 13.46 3.95
C PRO A 643 -3.45 13.51 3.49
N MET A 644 -3.12 12.85 2.37
CA MET A 644 -1.76 12.62 1.87
C MET A 644 -1.04 13.87 1.32
N VAL A 645 -0.90 14.88 2.17
CA VAL A 645 -0.14 16.11 2.00
C VAL A 645 0.60 16.40 3.33
N PRO A 646 1.37 15.44 3.89
CA PRO A 646 1.91 15.54 5.25
C PRO A 646 2.85 16.75 5.43
N PHE A 647 3.44 17.23 4.34
CA PHE A 647 4.31 18.40 4.33
C PHE A 647 3.57 19.75 4.39
N ASN A 648 2.26 19.79 4.07
CA ASN A 648 1.46 21.00 4.07
C ASN A 648 0.02 20.81 4.58
N LEU A 649 -0.14 20.06 5.66
CA LEU A 649 -1.42 19.84 6.32
C LEU A 649 -2.13 21.14 6.71
N ARG A 650 -1.38 22.19 7.10
CA ARG A 650 -1.97 23.49 7.43
C ARG A 650 -2.85 24.04 6.30
N GLN A 651 -2.37 24.04 5.06
CA GLN A 651 -3.16 24.58 3.94
C GLN A 651 -4.21 23.59 3.43
N LEU A 652 -4.01 22.28 3.58
CA LEU A 652 -5.06 21.30 3.33
C LEU A 652 -6.24 21.47 4.31
N ILE A 653 -5.95 21.59 5.62
CA ILE A 653 -6.95 21.87 6.67
C ILE A 653 -7.74 23.14 6.34
N GLN A 654 -7.04 24.21 5.96
CA GLN A 654 -7.67 25.46 5.52
C GLN A 654 -8.55 25.27 4.29
N ALA A 655 -8.09 24.52 3.28
CA ALA A 655 -8.84 24.22 2.06
C ALA A 655 -10.12 23.41 2.34
N ARG A 656 -10.11 22.58 3.39
CA ARG A 656 -11.28 21.80 3.86
C ARG A 656 -12.15 22.52 4.88
N GLY A 657 -11.97 23.84 5.07
CA GLY A 657 -12.83 24.65 5.93
C GLY A 657 -12.33 24.83 7.37
N GLY A 658 -11.05 24.54 7.62
CA GLY A 658 -10.37 24.77 8.89
C GLY A 658 -10.46 23.60 9.88
N ASP A 659 -9.79 23.77 11.02
CA ASP A 659 -9.49 22.70 11.99
C ASP A 659 -10.71 21.86 12.39
N LYS A 660 -11.85 22.49 12.65
CA LYS A 660 -13.09 21.79 13.06
C LYS A 660 -13.67 20.92 11.96
N ALA A 661 -13.66 21.39 10.72
CA ALA A 661 -14.18 20.64 9.58
C ALA A 661 -13.26 19.47 9.25
N TYR A 662 -11.94 19.70 9.35
CA TYR A 662 -10.94 18.65 9.16
C TYR A 662 -11.02 17.58 10.26
N SER A 663 -11.07 17.97 11.52
CA SER A 663 -11.25 17.06 12.66
C SER A 663 -12.52 16.22 12.54
N SER A 664 -13.65 16.81 12.13
CA SER A 664 -14.89 16.04 11.88
C SER A 664 -14.79 15.07 10.72
N TYR A 665 -13.87 15.31 9.78
CA TYR A 665 -13.61 14.39 8.69
C TYR A 665 -12.70 13.25 9.11
N LEU A 666 -11.65 13.53 9.89
CA LEU A 666 -10.85 12.49 10.53
C LEU A 666 -11.73 11.61 11.45
N ASP A 667 -12.71 12.19 12.15
CA ASP A 667 -13.68 11.44 12.97
C ASP A 667 -14.43 10.41 12.11
N GLY A 668 -14.83 10.80 10.89
CA GLY A 668 -15.51 9.91 9.94
C GLY A 668 -14.58 8.88 9.31
N LEU A 669 -13.32 9.25 9.01
CA LEU A 669 -12.35 8.30 8.50
C LEU A 669 -12.06 7.20 9.52
N LEU A 670 -11.94 7.55 10.80
CA LEU A 670 -11.49 6.65 11.86
C LEU A 670 -12.64 6.01 12.65
N ASP A 671 -13.89 6.14 12.21
CA ASP A 671 -15.06 5.62 12.94
C ASP A 671 -15.12 4.08 12.98
N ASN A 672 -14.55 3.41 11.97
CA ASN A 672 -14.59 1.96 11.82
C ASN A 672 -13.28 1.38 11.24
N ILE A 673 -12.21 1.43 12.02
CA ILE A 673 -10.88 0.94 11.61
C ILE A 673 -10.75 -0.59 11.54
N THR A 674 -11.70 -1.36 12.10
CA THR A 674 -11.66 -2.83 12.11
C THR A 674 -12.37 -3.48 10.92
N ASP A 675 -13.27 -2.75 10.29
CA ASP A 675 -14.02 -3.18 9.11
C ASP A 675 -14.23 -1.94 8.21
N PRO A 676 -13.12 -1.36 7.70
CA PRO A 676 -13.16 -0.05 7.07
C PRO A 676 -13.93 -0.11 5.76
N GLY A 677 -14.89 0.80 5.60
CA GLY A 677 -15.50 1.01 4.30
C GLY A 677 -14.64 1.88 3.37
N ASN A 678 -14.99 2.05 2.10
CA ASN A 678 -14.19 2.91 1.19
C ASN A 678 -14.20 4.43 1.55
N THR A 679 -14.94 4.86 2.57
CA THR A 679 -14.82 6.22 3.14
C THR A 679 -14.19 6.23 4.53
N ASN A 680 -13.70 5.09 5.01
CA ASN A 680 -12.97 4.96 6.26
C ASN A 680 -11.48 4.74 5.96
N ALA A 681 -10.62 5.16 6.87
CA ALA A 681 -9.19 4.85 6.83
C ALA A 681 -8.99 3.33 6.99
N ASN A 682 -8.22 2.72 6.09
CA ASN A 682 -7.81 1.33 6.23
C ASN A 682 -6.40 1.27 6.80
N LEU A 683 -6.28 1.20 8.13
CA LEU A 683 -4.97 1.22 8.82
C LEU A 683 -4.14 -0.07 8.63
N SER A 684 -4.65 -1.04 7.88
CA SER A 684 -3.85 -2.16 7.35
C SER A 684 -3.30 -1.92 5.94
N ASN A 685 -3.37 -0.67 5.47
CA ASN A 685 -2.91 -0.26 4.15
C ASN A 685 -2.18 1.09 4.23
N GLU A 686 -1.11 1.21 3.45
CA GLU A 686 -0.11 2.27 3.47
C GLU A 686 -0.66 3.71 3.41
N PRO A 687 -1.64 4.06 2.55
CA PRO A 687 -2.08 5.45 2.42
C PRO A 687 -2.79 5.97 3.67
N SER A 688 -3.21 5.09 4.57
CA SER A 688 -4.01 5.47 5.74
C SER A 688 -3.22 5.58 7.04
N VAL A 689 -1.97 5.10 7.09
CA VAL A 689 -1.24 4.97 8.37
C VAL A 689 -0.85 6.32 9.00
N GLU A 690 -0.78 7.40 8.22
CA GLU A 690 -0.51 8.76 8.70
C GLU A 690 -1.76 9.43 9.33
N ILE A 691 -2.95 9.07 8.86
CA ILE A 691 -4.23 9.73 9.20
C ILE A 691 -4.46 9.95 10.71
N PRO A 692 -4.20 8.98 11.62
CA PRO A 692 -4.43 9.18 13.04
C PRO A 692 -3.60 10.34 13.66
N TRP A 693 -2.44 10.64 13.09
CA TRP A 693 -1.50 11.65 13.60
C TRP A 693 -1.90 13.07 13.22
N GLU A 694 -2.80 13.23 12.26
CA GLU A 694 -3.17 14.54 11.74
C GLU A 694 -4.03 15.39 12.69
N TYR A 695 -4.64 14.78 13.72
CA TYR A 695 -5.31 15.56 14.77
C TYR A 695 -4.34 16.47 15.54
N ASP A 696 -3.05 16.15 15.55
CA ASP A 696 -2.02 17.02 16.12
C ASP A 696 -1.95 18.36 15.39
N TYR A 697 -2.35 18.42 14.11
CA TYR A 697 -2.38 19.62 13.29
C TYR A 697 -3.67 20.43 13.45
N THR A 698 -4.71 19.87 14.07
CA THR A 698 -5.98 20.56 14.35
C THR A 698 -6.05 21.16 15.76
N GLY A 699 -4.97 21.04 16.54
CA GLY A 699 -4.95 21.43 17.96
C GLY A 699 -5.75 20.49 18.86
N GLU A 700 -6.04 19.27 18.42
CA GLU A 700 -6.75 18.24 19.19
C GLU A 700 -5.91 16.96 19.39
N PRO A 701 -4.68 17.04 19.92
CA PRO A 701 -3.78 15.89 20.04
C PRO A 701 -4.32 14.77 20.95
N TRP A 702 -5.27 15.07 21.82
CA TRP A 702 -5.99 14.05 22.61
C TRP A 702 -6.76 13.06 21.72
N LYS A 703 -7.15 13.45 20.50
CA LYS A 703 -7.76 12.56 19.51
C LYS A 703 -6.73 11.68 18.80
N THR A 704 -5.52 12.19 18.51
CA THR A 704 -4.38 11.36 18.06
C THR A 704 -4.13 10.23 19.05
N GLN A 705 -4.03 10.58 20.33
CA GLN A 705 -3.79 9.65 21.43
C GLN A 705 -4.87 8.56 21.52
N GLU A 706 -6.15 8.92 21.34
CA GLU A 706 -7.28 7.99 21.32
C GLU A 706 -7.25 7.07 20.08
N ALA A 707 -7.08 7.64 18.89
CA ALA A 707 -7.10 6.91 17.63
C ALA A 707 -5.93 5.92 17.50
N VAL A 708 -4.71 6.36 17.83
CA VAL A 708 -3.51 5.51 17.82
C VAL A 708 -3.65 4.37 18.84
N ARG A 709 -4.13 4.66 20.06
CA ARG A 709 -4.37 3.62 21.07
C ARG A 709 -5.43 2.61 20.62
N ALA A 710 -6.48 3.08 19.94
CA ALA A 710 -7.50 2.21 19.39
C ALA A 710 -6.94 1.28 18.31
N ALA A 711 -6.10 1.79 17.41
CA ALA A 711 -5.43 0.98 16.38
C ALA A 711 -4.52 -0.09 17.01
N GLN A 712 -3.66 0.28 17.95
CA GLN A 712 -2.79 -0.66 18.68
C GLN A 712 -3.56 -1.82 19.33
N GLN A 713 -4.74 -1.53 19.92
CA GLN A 713 -5.52 -2.55 20.63
C GLN A 713 -6.41 -3.41 19.72
N LYS A 714 -6.82 -2.87 18.57
CA LYS A 714 -7.83 -3.50 17.71
C LYS A 714 -7.26 -4.15 16.46
N LEU A 715 -6.03 -3.80 16.07
CA LEU A 715 -5.42 -4.23 14.81
C LEU A 715 -4.14 -5.05 14.98
N TYR A 716 -3.61 -5.16 16.20
CA TYR A 716 -2.38 -5.91 16.49
C TYR A 716 -2.60 -6.93 17.61
N PHE A 717 -2.12 -8.16 17.41
CA PHE A 717 -2.45 -9.33 18.22
C PHE A 717 -1.22 -10.21 18.47
N ASN A 718 -1.11 -10.78 19.68
CA ASN A 718 -0.17 -11.88 19.94
C ASN A 718 -0.79 -13.21 19.49
N ALA A 719 -0.91 -13.38 18.18
CA ALA A 719 -1.52 -14.54 17.52
C ALA A 719 -0.89 -14.74 16.13
N PRO A 720 -1.03 -15.93 15.51
CA PRO A 720 -0.44 -16.16 14.19
C PRO A 720 -0.88 -15.17 13.11
N VAL A 721 -2.12 -14.66 13.19
CA VAL A 721 -2.58 -13.59 12.30
C VAL A 721 -1.80 -12.30 12.48
N GLY A 722 -1.41 -11.95 13.72
CA GLY A 722 -0.60 -10.78 14.05
C GLY A 722 -1.27 -9.44 13.84
N SER A 723 -1.61 -9.10 12.60
CA SER A 723 -2.31 -7.89 12.19
C SER A 723 -3.24 -8.19 11.00
N PHE A 724 -3.85 -7.16 10.42
CA PHE A 724 -4.53 -7.26 9.13
C PHE A 724 -3.62 -6.70 8.04
N GLY A 725 -3.85 -7.07 6.77
CA GLY A 725 -3.04 -6.64 5.61
C GLY A 725 -1.64 -7.26 5.57
N ASN A 726 -0.88 -6.98 4.52
CA ASN A 726 0.53 -7.39 4.41
C ASN A 726 1.40 -6.67 5.48
N ASP A 727 2.53 -7.25 5.87
CA ASP A 727 3.54 -6.54 6.70
C ASP A 727 4.44 -5.61 5.86
N ASP A 728 4.43 -5.78 4.54
CA ASP A 728 5.13 -4.96 3.54
C ASP A 728 6.60 -4.71 3.88
N LEU A 729 7.31 -5.83 4.08
CA LEU A 729 8.73 -5.86 4.44
C LEU A 729 9.05 -5.19 5.79
N GLY A 730 8.03 -4.96 6.62
CA GLY A 730 8.13 -4.37 7.93
C GLY A 730 7.58 -2.94 8.04
N ALA A 731 6.91 -2.43 7.00
CA ALA A 731 6.29 -1.12 7.01
C ALA A 731 5.20 -1.02 8.11
N MET A 732 4.25 -1.96 8.16
CA MET A 732 3.21 -2.00 9.20
C MET A 732 3.81 -2.21 10.59
N SER A 733 4.74 -3.15 10.72
CA SER A 733 5.47 -3.37 11.96
C SER A 733 6.22 -2.12 12.47
N SER A 734 6.81 -1.33 11.57
CA SER A 734 7.51 -0.10 11.95
C SER A 734 6.57 0.99 12.48
N TRP A 735 5.37 1.11 11.91
CA TRP A 735 4.33 2.00 12.42
C TRP A 735 3.95 1.62 13.85
N TYR A 736 3.76 0.32 14.11
CA TYR A 736 3.43 -0.18 15.45
C TYR A 736 4.52 0.18 16.46
N VAL A 737 5.80 -0.05 16.13
CA VAL A 737 6.93 0.29 17.01
C VAL A 737 6.97 1.78 17.35
N TRP A 738 6.87 2.65 16.34
CA TRP A 738 6.84 4.11 16.53
C TRP A 738 5.67 4.52 17.44
N SER A 739 4.47 3.99 17.14
CA SER A 739 3.26 4.29 17.90
C SER A 739 3.36 3.89 19.38
N GLU A 740 4.00 2.75 19.68
CA GLU A 740 4.18 2.27 21.06
C GLU A 740 5.22 3.09 21.83
N LEU A 741 6.17 3.72 21.14
CA LEU A 741 7.08 4.74 21.70
C LEU A 741 6.40 6.09 21.90
N GLY A 742 5.19 6.28 21.37
CA GLY A 742 4.38 7.48 21.52
C GLY A 742 4.71 8.60 20.54
N MET A 743 5.30 8.28 19.38
CA MET A 743 5.67 9.29 18.38
C MET A 743 5.72 8.71 16.97
N TYR A 744 5.62 9.55 15.94
CA TYR A 744 5.63 9.10 14.53
C TYR A 744 6.32 10.10 13.58
N PRO A 745 7.14 9.62 12.62
CA PRO A 745 7.79 10.47 11.62
C PRO A 745 6.83 10.83 10.48
N GLU A 746 5.92 11.77 10.74
CA GLU A 746 4.81 12.12 9.83
C GLU A 746 5.24 12.62 8.45
N THR A 747 6.30 13.43 8.37
CA THR A 747 6.65 14.13 7.12
C THR A 747 7.98 13.62 6.54
N PRO A 748 7.94 12.90 5.40
CA PRO A 748 9.14 12.38 4.74
C PRO A 748 10.21 13.44 4.45
N GLY A 749 11.46 13.07 4.64
CA GLY A 749 12.65 13.91 4.45
C GLY A 749 12.90 14.94 5.55
N THR A 750 12.03 15.04 6.55
CA THR A 750 12.20 15.91 7.72
C THR A 750 12.55 15.11 8.96
N ASP A 751 13.01 15.79 10.00
CA ASP A 751 13.27 15.17 11.30
C ASP A 751 12.16 15.44 12.32
N THR A 752 10.95 15.82 11.87
CA THR A 752 9.79 16.07 12.74
C THR A 752 9.19 14.75 13.25
N LEU A 753 8.91 14.68 14.55
CA LEU A 753 8.16 13.60 15.19
C LEU A 753 6.87 14.17 15.76
N ALA A 754 5.72 13.75 15.22
CA ALA A 754 4.41 13.96 15.84
C ALA A 754 4.33 13.13 17.14
N LEU A 755 3.63 13.64 18.16
CA LEU A 755 3.60 13.04 19.50
C LEU A 755 2.20 12.53 19.86
N GLY A 756 2.12 11.23 20.07
CA GLY A 756 0.96 10.55 20.65
C GLY A 756 1.19 10.33 22.15
N SER A 757 1.08 9.07 22.59
CA SER A 757 1.43 8.69 23.96
C SER A 757 2.11 7.31 24.01
N PRO A 758 3.14 7.15 24.85
CA PRO A 758 3.85 5.88 24.96
C PRO A 758 2.95 4.81 25.60
N ALA A 759 3.11 3.57 25.15
CA ALA A 759 2.36 2.41 25.63
C ALA A 759 3.00 1.70 26.82
N PHE A 760 4.30 1.86 26.99
CA PHE A 760 5.06 1.24 28.08
C PHE A 760 5.42 2.26 29.15
N PRO A 761 5.39 1.87 30.44
CA PRO A 761 5.78 2.77 31.53
C PRO A 761 7.22 3.28 31.46
N LEU A 762 8.09 2.53 30.78
CA LEU A 762 9.47 2.88 30.54
C LEU A 762 9.88 2.37 29.16
N ALA A 763 10.51 3.23 28.37
CA ALA A 763 11.26 2.82 27.18
C ALA A 763 12.63 3.51 27.15
N GLU A 764 13.57 2.91 26.44
CA GLU A 764 14.94 3.38 26.36
C GLU A 764 15.48 3.17 24.95
N VAL A 765 15.89 4.26 24.29
CA VAL A 765 16.53 4.24 22.97
C VAL A 765 18.03 4.50 23.12
N THR A 766 18.85 3.55 22.69
CA THR A 766 20.31 3.61 22.75
C THR A 766 20.92 3.81 21.36
N TYR A 767 21.65 4.91 21.20
CA TYR A 767 22.30 5.31 19.95
C TYR A 767 23.76 4.84 19.88
N ALA A 768 24.35 4.96 18.69
CA ALA A 768 25.78 4.77 18.49
C ALA A 768 26.62 5.61 19.49
N GLY A 769 27.60 4.97 20.13
CA GLY A 769 28.41 5.57 21.19
C GLY A 769 27.85 5.39 22.61
N GLY A 770 26.72 4.70 22.78
CA GLY A 770 26.13 4.37 24.08
C GLY A 770 25.35 5.51 24.73
N LYS A 771 25.06 6.58 23.97
CA LYS A 771 24.14 7.62 24.43
C LYS A 771 22.73 7.05 24.44
N THR A 772 21.98 7.38 25.48
CA THR A 772 20.64 6.87 25.70
C THR A 772 19.65 8.02 25.87
N VAL A 773 18.44 7.84 25.35
CA VAL A 773 17.27 8.66 25.69
C VAL A 773 16.24 7.76 26.37
N ARG A 774 15.78 8.18 27.53
CA ARG A 774 14.77 7.47 28.32
C ARG A 774 13.40 8.12 28.11
N ILE A 775 12.39 7.32 27.84
CA ILE A 775 10.99 7.73 27.76
C ILE A 775 10.31 7.19 29.03
N ASP A 776 9.86 8.10 29.88
CA ASP A 776 9.25 7.82 31.18
C ASP A 776 7.76 8.11 31.14
N ALA A 777 6.93 7.11 31.43
CA ALA A 777 5.48 7.27 31.45
C ALA A 777 4.84 6.35 32.50
N PRO A 778 5.12 6.52 33.80
CA PRO A 778 4.76 5.52 34.82
C PRO A 778 3.27 5.18 34.92
N GLN A 779 2.38 6.00 34.35
CA GLN A 779 0.93 5.78 34.25
C GLN A 779 0.48 5.08 32.96
N ALA A 780 1.39 4.76 32.03
CA ALA A 780 1.06 4.13 30.75
C ALA A 780 0.29 2.82 30.97
N ALA A 781 -0.91 2.77 30.40
CA ALA A 781 -1.84 1.65 30.46
C ALA A 781 -2.77 1.69 29.25
N PRO A 782 -3.38 0.56 28.86
CA PRO A 782 -4.32 0.52 27.73
C PRO A 782 -5.48 1.53 27.83
N ASP A 783 -5.93 1.86 29.04
CA ASP A 783 -7.03 2.81 29.30
C ASP A 783 -6.56 4.23 29.69
N ALA A 784 -5.25 4.49 29.66
CA ALA A 784 -4.65 5.78 29.99
C ALA A 784 -3.83 6.39 28.83
N PRO A 785 -4.42 6.60 27.64
CA PRO A 785 -3.68 7.13 26.49
C PRO A 785 -3.40 8.63 26.58
N TYR A 786 -4.01 9.37 27.51
CA TYR A 786 -4.07 10.83 27.39
C TYR A 786 -2.92 11.55 28.08
N VAL A 787 -2.15 12.32 27.31
CA VAL A 787 -1.07 13.17 27.85
C VAL A 787 -1.67 14.32 28.64
N GLN A 788 -1.28 14.45 29.90
CA GLN A 788 -1.65 15.56 30.80
C GLN A 788 -0.54 16.61 30.87
N SER A 789 0.71 16.17 30.76
CA SER A 789 1.88 17.03 30.62
C SER A 789 3.04 16.23 30.06
N LEU A 790 3.99 16.94 29.46
CA LEU A 790 5.23 16.40 28.95
C LEU A 790 6.38 17.29 29.41
N ASP A 791 7.47 16.67 29.86
CA ASP A 791 8.73 17.34 30.13
C ASP A 791 9.83 16.75 29.24
N VAL A 792 10.57 17.61 28.55
CA VAL A 792 11.71 17.25 27.71
C VAL A 792 12.94 17.90 28.29
N LYS A 793 13.84 17.08 28.86
CA LYS A 793 15.10 17.53 29.46
C LYS A 793 14.93 18.51 30.64
N GLY A 794 14.01 18.20 31.56
CA GLY A 794 13.70 19.02 32.74
C GLY A 794 12.98 20.33 32.40
N LYS A 795 12.29 20.39 31.26
CA LYS A 795 11.51 21.55 30.83
C LYS A 795 10.14 21.12 30.33
N GLU A 796 9.12 21.85 30.78
CA GLU A 796 7.76 21.73 30.26
C GLU A 796 7.74 21.84 28.73
N TRP A 797 7.08 20.88 28.11
CA TRP A 797 6.90 20.75 26.67
C TRP A 797 5.40 20.70 26.37
N ASN A 798 4.91 21.77 25.73
CA ASN A 798 3.50 21.95 25.42
C ASN A 798 3.26 22.09 23.92
N THR A 799 3.95 21.24 23.13
CA THR A 799 3.76 21.07 21.69
C THR A 799 3.53 19.60 21.37
N SER A 800 2.68 19.31 20.39
CA SER A 800 2.33 17.94 19.95
C SER A 800 3.38 17.33 19.03
N TRP A 801 4.60 17.87 19.05
CA TRP A 801 5.71 17.42 18.22
C TRP A 801 7.05 17.83 18.83
N LEU A 802 8.11 17.20 18.36
CA LEU A 802 9.50 17.62 18.54
C LEU A 802 10.36 17.11 17.38
N THR A 803 11.55 17.65 17.19
CA THR A 803 12.50 17.13 16.19
C THR A 803 13.25 15.91 16.73
N TYR A 804 13.65 14.99 15.86
CA TYR A 804 14.50 13.85 16.20
C TYR A 804 15.83 14.29 16.82
N GLN A 805 16.39 15.44 16.41
CA GLN A 805 17.57 16.00 17.10
C GLN A 805 17.26 16.45 18.53
N GLN A 806 16.08 17.01 18.80
CA GLN A 806 15.63 17.31 20.16
C GLN A 806 15.42 16.03 20.96
N PHE A 807 14.77 15.01 20.40
CA PHE A 807 14.60 13.70 21.02
C PHE A 807 15.94 13.10 21.43
N LYS A 808 16.84 12.92 20.45
CA LYS A 808 18.20 12.41 20.64
C LYS A 808 19.01 13.25 21.64
N GLY A 809 18.67 14.52 21.80
CA GLY A 809 19.29 15.48 22.71
C GLY A 809 18.69 15.54 24.12
N ALA A 810 17.53 14.91 24.35
CA ALA A 810 16.67 15.13 25.52
C ALA A 810 17.21 14.51 26.82
N ASP A 811 18.00 13.44 26.72
CA ASP A 811 18.40 12.56 27.84
C ASP A 811 17.18 11.86 28.50
N THR A 812 16.13 12.60 28.90
CA THR A 812 14.81 12.09 29.32
C THR A 812 13.66 12.80 28.60
N VAL A 813 12.58 12.05 28.37
CA VAL A 813 11.28 12.50 27.87
C VAL A 813 10.22 11.94 28.83
N ASP A 814 9.70 12.80 29.71
CA ASP A 814 8.89 12.42 30.86
C ASP A 814 7.41 12.79 30.62
N PHE A 815 6.58 11.79 30.32
CA PHE A 815 5.14 11.90 30.14
C PHE A 815 4.39 11.71 31.46
N THR A 816 3.38 12.55 31.69
CA THR A 816 2.31 12.27 32.65
C THR A 816 1.06 11.88 31.87
N LEU A 817 0.60 10.65 32.05
CA LEU A 817 -0.59 10.13 31.36
C LEU A 817 -1.81 10.01 32.28
N GLY A 818 -3.01 10.02 31.69
CA GLY A 818 -4.29 9.93 32.39
C GLY A 818 -5.36 9.18 31.58
N THR A 819 -6.43 8.78 32.27
CA THR A 819 -7.56 8.04 31.68
C THR A 819 -8.63 8.94 31.07
N GLN A 820 -8.48 10.26 31.18
CA GLN A 820 -9.39 11.26 30.60
C GLN A 820 -8.58 12.27 29.77
N PRO A 821 -9.12 12.73 28.63
CA PRO A 821 -8.41 13.67 27.77
C PRO A 821 -8.18 15.01 28.48
N ASP A 822 -6.94 15.48 28.47
CA ASP A 822 -6.65 16.89 28.70
C ASP A 822 -6.74 17.64 27.37
N LYS A 823 -7.86 18.36 27.18
CA LYS A 823 -8.10 19.13 25.95
C LYS A 823 -7.31 20.45 25.90
N SER A 824 -6.52 20.76 26.92
CA SER A 824 -5.70 21.96 26.99
C SER A 824 -4.24 21.74 26.60
N TRP A 825 -3.69 20.54 26.81
CA TRP A 825 -2.32 20.21 26.42
C TRP A 825 -2.15 20.29 24.90
N ALA A 826 -1.09 20.98 24.47
CA ALA A 826 -0.72 21.20 23.07
C ALA A 826 -1.87 21.64 22.13
N SER A 827 -2.84 22.39 22.66
CA SER A 827 -4.03 22.87 21.92
C SER A 827 -3.87 24.26 21.29
N ASP A 828 -2.76 24.97 21.58
CA ASP A 828 -2.51 26.29 21.00
C ASP A 828 -2.19 26.15 19.49
N PRO A 829 -2.71 27.02 18.61
CA PRO A 829 -2.39 26.96 17.17
C PRO A 829 -0.89 27.07 16.83
N SER A 830 -0.04 27.55 17.75
CA SER A 830 1.42 27.56 17.60
C SER A 830 2.11 26.27 18.07
N ALA A 831 1.37 25.38 18.71
CA ALA A 831 1.86 24.12 19.28
C ALA A 831 1.75 22.92 18.32
N VAL A 832 1.05 23.10 17.18
CA VAL A 832 0.89 22.09 16.13
C VAL A 832 2.20 21.81 15.39
N PRO A 833 2.37 20.64 14.74
CA PRO A 833 3.56 20.34 13.97
C PRO A 833 3.73 21.28 12.77
N PRO A 834 4.97 21.49 12.30
CA PRO A 834 5.25 22.46 11.24
C PRO A 834 4.74 21.99 9.87
N SER A 835 4.20 22.93 9.09
CA SER A 835 3.89 22.74 7.67
C SER A 835 4.71 23.70 6.82
N ASP A 836 5.24 23.24 5.68
CA ASP A 836 5.92 24.08 4.71
C ASP A 836 4.96 24.56 3.62
N THR A 837 4.67 25.85 3.65
CA THR A 837 3.72 26.53 2.74
C THR A 837 4.43 27.19 1.54
N THR A 838 5.72 26.90 1.33
CA THR A 838 6.48 27.46 0.21
C THR A 838 5.80 27.15 -1.12
N GLY A 839 5.40 28.19 -1.84
CA GLY A 839 4.68 28.05 -3.13
C GLY A 839 3.19 27.73 -3.01
N GLY A 840 2.65 27.66 -1.79
CA GLY A 840 1.27 27.27 -1.48
C GLY A 840 0.29 28.43 -1.30
N ASP A 841 0.74 29.69 -1.34
CA ASP A 841 -0.11 30.89 -1.33
C ASP A 841 -0.86 31.03 -2.69
N ARG A 842 -1.76 30.08 -2.99
CA ARG A 842 -2.53 29.98 -4.24
C ARG A 842 -4.02 30.27 -4.00
N VAL A 843 -4.72 30.72 -5.03
CA VAL A 843 -6.19 30.74 -5.07
C VAL A 843 -6.65 29.54 -5.88
N LEU A 844 -7.36 28.62 -5.22
CA LEU A 844 -7.95 27.44 -5.84
C LEU A 844 -9.30 27.81 -6.46
N ALA A 845 -9.66 27.08 -7.51
CA ALA A 845 -10.92 27.30 -8.22
C ALA A 845 -11.62 25.97 -8.51
N ALA A 846 -12.93 25.93 -8.29
CA ALA A 846 -13.83 24.88 -8.72
C ALA A 846 -15.09 25.46 -9.34
N THR A 847 -15.85 24.61 -10.03
CA THR A 847 -17.10 25.01 -10.67
C THR A 847 -18.21 24.02 -10.34
N GLY A 848 -19.42 24.52 -10.09
CA GLY A 848 -20.59 23.72 -9.74
C GLY A 848 -21.81 23.91 -10.64
N PRO A 849 -22.99 23.41 -10.24
CA PRO A 849 -23.44 23.28 -8.85
C PRO A 849 -23.13 21.94 -8.15
N SER A 850 -22.69 20.91 -8.85
CA SER A 850 -22.23 19.64 -8.26
C SER A 850 -20.94 19.14 -8.94
N SER A 851 -20.38 18.03 -8.48
CA SER A 851 -19.23 17.36 -9.11
C SER A 851 -19.52 16.88 -10.53
N ASP A 852 -20.80 16.63 -10.88
CA ASP A 852 -21.22 16.30 -12.25
C ASP A 852 -21.19 17.50 -13.22
N GLY A 853 -20.98 18.70 -12.67
CA GLY A 853 -21.15 19.97 -13.36
C GLY A 853 -22.62 20.41 -13.39
N LEU A 854 -23.03 21.03 -14.50
CA LEU A 854 -24.39 21.52 -14.72
C LEU A 854 -25.09 20.68 -15.78
N VAL A 855 -26.15 19.96 -15.41
CA VAL A 855 -26.97 19.19 -16.35
C VAL A 855 -28.24 19.99 -16.70
N LEU A 856 -28.44 20.27 -17.99
CA LEU A 856 -29.59 21.03 -18.52
C LEU A 856 -30.35 20.21 -19.55
N GLN A 857 -31.65 20.43 -19.66
CA GLN A 857 -32.41 19.95 -20.81
C GLN A 857 -32.20 20.86 -22.03
N PRO A 858 -32.37 20.35 -23.27
CA PRO A 858 -32.33 21.19 -24.46
C PRO A 858 -33.27 22.41 -24.35
N GLY A 859 -32.72 23.61 -24.54
CA GLY A 859 -33.43 24.88 -24.40
C GLY A 859 -33.68 25.37 -22.98
N ALA A 860 -33.29 24.62 -21.94
CA ALA A 860 -33.41 25.03 -20.55
C ALA A 860 -32.27 25.97 -20.13
N SER A 861 -32.42 26.60 -18.97
CA SER A 861 -31.35 27.41 -18.36
C SER A 861 -31.19 27.07 -16.87
N GLY A 862 -30.01 27.32 -16.33
CA GLY A 862 -29.68 27.09 -14.92
C GLY A 862 -28.44 27.86 -14.49
N ASP A 863 -28.21 27.90 -13.18
CA ASP A 863 -27.08 28.62 -12.60
C ASP A 863 -25.90 27.67 -12.36
N ALA A 864 -24.74 28.04 -12.89
CA ALA A 864 -23.45 27.47 -12.51
C ALA A 864 -22.77 28.33 -11.44
N THR A 865 -21.82 27.74 -10.71
CA THR A 865 -20.97 28.46 -9.76
C THR A 865 -19.50 28.42 -10.19
N LEU A 866 -18.77 29.49 -9.84
CA LEU A 866 -17.31 29.53 -9.79
C LEU A 866 -16.93 29.82 -8.33
N ASP A 867 -16.38 28.82 -7.66
CA ASP A 867 -15.98 28.87 -6.26
C ASP A 867 -14.47 29.08 -6.17
N LEU A 868 -14.05 30.15 -5.51
CA LEU A 868 -12.65 30.48 -5.28
C LEU A 868 -12.31 30.34 -3.80
N THR A 869 -11.22 29.63 -3.49
CA THR A 869 -10.69 29.48 -2.12
C THR A 869 -9.25 29.98 -2.07
N ASN A 870 -8.99 30.99 -1.24
CA ASN A 870 -7.67 31.60 -1.11
C ASN A 870 -6.90 30.95 0.05
N LEU A 871 -5.79 30.28 -0.28
CA LEU A 871 -4.92 29.65 0.71
C LEU A 871 -3.85 30.60 1.27
N GLY A 872 -3.69 31.78 0.67
CA GLY A 872 -2.73 32.78 1.08
C GLY A 872 -3.12 33.58 2.32
N SER A 873 -2.11 34.17 2.95
CA SER A 873 -2.23 35.00 4.16
C SER A 873 -2.77 36.43 3.92
N LYS A 874 -3.10 36.78 2.67
CA LYS A 874 -3.58 38.12 2.27
C LYS A 874 -4.82 38.00 1.40
N ASP A 875 -5.71 39.00 1.50
CA ASP A 875 -6.85 39.14 0.59
C ASP A 875 -6.36 39.16 -0.87
N ALA A 876 -7.04 38.41 -1.72
CA ALA A 876 -6.85 38.42 -3.17
C ALA A 876 -8.07 39.05 -3.86
N THR A 877 -7.86 39.70 -4.99
CA THR A 877 -8.96 40.06 -5.90
C THR A 877 -8.70 39.35 -7.22
N VAL A 878 -9.65 38.53 -7.65
CA VAL A 878 -9.51 37.67 -8.82
C VAL A 878 -10.51 38.09 -9.87
N ASP A 879 -9.98 38.52 -11.02
CA ASP A 879 -10.78 38.73 -12.22
C ASP A 879 -10.97 37.39 -12.94
N TRP A 880 -12.19 37.14 -13.41
CA TRP A 880 -12.52 35.92 -14.14
C TRP A 880 -13.15 36.25 -15.49
N LYS A 881 -12.88 35.39 -16.47
CA LYS A 881 -13.49 35.42 -17.80
C LYS A 881 -13.93 34.03 -18.22
N ALA A 882 -15.23 33.87 -18.43
CA ALA A 882 -15.85 32.63 -18.87
C ALA A 882 -15.96 32.58 -20.41
N THR A 883 -15.64 31.44 -21.01
CA THR A 883 -15.78 31.19 -22.44
C THR A 883 -16.67 29.96 -22.67
N ALA A 884 -17.80 30.17 -23.34
CA ALA A 884 -18.74 29.12 -23.73
C ALA A 884 -18.51 28.67 -25.18
N PRO A 885 -18.54 27.35 -25.46
CA PRO A 885 -18.50 26.81 -26.82
C PRO A 885 -19.87 26.95 -27.50
N SER A 886 -19.91 26.69 -28.81
CA SER A 886 -21.18 26.63 -29.54
C SER A 886 -22.08 25.54 -28.96
N GLY A 887 -23.30 25.92 -28.55
CA GLY A 887 -24.30 25.00 -27.98
C GLY A 887 -24.78 25.41 -26.59
N VAL A 888 -24.08 26.31 -25.90
CA VAL A 888 -24.54 26.98 -24.67
C VAL A 888 -24.22 28.47 -24.73
N THR A 889 -24.97 29.30 -24.01
CA THR A 889 -24.75 30.75 -23.89
C THR A 889 -24.70 31.19 -22.44
N LEU A 890 -23.95 32.26 -22.16
CA LEU A 890 -23.80 32.83 -20.82
C LEU A 890 -24.39 34.24 -20.78
N ASP A 891 -25.13 34.56 -19.72
CA ASP A 891 -25.63 35.92 -19.49
C ASP A 891 -24.51 36.89 -19.11
N THR A 892 -23.51 36.39 -18.37
CA THR A 892 -22.30 37.11 -17.99
C THR A 892 -21.08 36.27 -18.32
N SER A 893 -20.08 36.90 -18.94
CA SER A 893 -18.84 36.21 -19.38
C SER A 893 -17.58 36.72 -18.68
N SER A 894 -17.72 37.65 -17.73
CA SER A 894 -16.60 38.14 -16.93
C SER A 894 -17.07 38.82 -15.65
N GLY A 895 -16.22 38.83 -14.63
CA GLY A 895 -16.45 39.52 -13.37
C GLY A 895 -15.18 39.60 -12.51
N SER A 896 -15.33 40.05 -11.27
CA SER A 896 -14.25 40.15 -10.29
C SER A 896 -14.76 39.74 -8.91
N LEU A 897 -13.97 38.96 -8.17
CA LEU A 897 -14.28 38.49 -6.82
C LEU A 897 -13.17 38.90 -5.85
N LYS A 898 -13.55 39.53 -4.74
CA LYS A 898 -12.64 39.69 -3.61
C LYS A 898 -12.68 38.43 -2.75
N VAL A 899 -11.57 37.71 -2.66
CA VAL A 899 -11.43 36.47 -1.89
C VAL A 899 -10.62 36.79 -0.62
N PRO A 900 -11.21 36.73 0.58
CA PRO A 900 -10.50 37.02 1.83
C PRO A 900 -9.28 36.14 2.01
N ALA A 901 -8.27 36.61 2.76
CA ALA A 901 -7.21 35.75 3.27
C ALA A 901 -7.81 34.54 3.98
N SER A 902 -7.37 33.33 3.64
CA SER A 902 -7.91 32.10 4.23
C SER A 902 -9.43 31.93 4.15
N GLY A 903 -10.05 32.47 3.11
CA GLY A 903 -11.49 32.40 2.89
C GLY A 903 -11.87 32.05 1.46
N SER A 904 -13.17 32.01 1.21
CA SER A 904 -13.72 31.67 -0.10
C SER A 904 -14.71 32.73 -0.60
N ALA A 905 -14.94 32.77 -1.91
CA ALA A 905 -15.94 33.60 -2.57
C ALA A 905 -16.53 32.85 -3.78
N GLU A 906 -17.81 33.10 -4.07
CA GLU A 906 -18.56 32.45 -5.15
C GLU A 906 -19.03 33.51 -6.18
N ALA A 907 -18.96 33.19 -7.47
CA ALA A 907 -19.70 33.85 -8.53
C ALA A 907 -20.73 32.91 -9.15
N LYS A 908 -21.94 33.42 -9.41
CA LYS A 908 -22.98 32.70 -10.16
C LYS A 908 -22.98 33.11 -11.62
N VAL A 909 -23.02 32.13 -12.51
CA VAL A 909 -23.08 32.32 -13.97
C VAL A 909 -24.30 31.60 -14.53
N HIS A 910 -25.24 32.37 -15.07
CA HIS A 910 -26.43 31.81 -15.71
C HIS A 910 -26.07 31.24 -17.08
N VAL A 911 -26.44 29.97 -17.32
CA VAL A 911 -26.15 29.22 -18.54
C VAL A 911 -27.46 28.82 -19.21
N THR A 912 -27.60 29.11 -20.50
CA THR A 912 -28.72 28.65 -21.33
C THR A 912 -28.25 27.62 -22.34
N ALA A 913 -28.92 26.48 -22.38
CA ALA A 913 -28.65 25.40 -23.32
C ALA A 913 -29.29 25.65 -24.69
N GLY A 914 -28.59 25.28 -25.75
CA GLY A 914 -29.15 25.14 -27.09
C GLY A 914 -30.05 23.91 -27.22
N THR A 915 -30.41 23.56 -28.45
CA THR A 915 -31.33 22.44 -28.74
C THR A 915 -30.64 21.08 -28.94
N SER A 916 -29.32 21.06 -29.08
CA SER A 916 -28.54 19.85 -29.35
C SER A 916 -28.06 19.23 -28.04
N GLU A 917 -28.21 17.91 -27.92
CA GLU A 917 -27.62 17.16 -26.80
C GLU A 917 -26.09 17.07 -26.96
N GLY A 918 -25.39 17.00 -25.84
CA GLY A 918 -23.93 16.87 -25.79
C GLY A 918 -23.31 17.53 -24.56
N THR A 919 -21.98 17.41 -24.45
CA THR A 919 -21.20 18.05 -23.40
C THR A 919 -20.53 19.31 -23.94
N PHE A 920 -20.70 20.43 -23.23
CA PHE A 920 -20.25 21.75 -23.60
C PHE A 920 -19.37 22.33 -22.47
N PRO A 921 -18.04 22.25 -22.57
CA PRO A 921 -17.14 22.74 -21.54
C PRO A 921 -17.11 24.27 -21.49
N VAL A 922 -17.54 24.89 -20.39
CA VAL A 922 -17.38 26.33 -20.14
C VAL A 922 -16.09 26.56 -19.37
N THR A 923 -15.14 27.29 -19.93
CA THR A 923 -13.82 27.52 -19.31
C THR A 923 -13.74 28.88 -18.64
N PHE A 924 -13.09 28.95 -17.48
CA PHE A 924 -12.85 30.15 -16.69
C PHE A 924 -11.36 30.45 -16.66
N ALA A 925 -10.96 31.52 -17.34
CA ALA A 925 -9.63 32.10 -17.19
C ALA A 925 -9.62 33.05 -15.99
N LEU A 926 -8.66 32.85 -15.08
CA LEU A 926 -8.55 33.60 -13.83
C LEU A 926 -7.28 34.46 -13.83
N THR A 927 -7.35 35.66 -13.25
CA THR A 927 -6.21 36.58 -13.19
C THR A 927 -6.22 37.31 -11.85
N ASP A 928 -5.07 37.37 -11.20
CA ASP A 928 -4.89 38.23 -10.01
C ASP A 928 -4.97 39.70 -10.45
N HIS A 929 -5.94 40.43 -9.90
CA HIS A 929 -6.24 41.81 -10.27
C HIS A 929 -5.07 42.77 -9.99
N SER A 930 -4.29 42.50 -8.95
CA SER A 930 -3.22 43.41 -8.50
C SER A 930 -1.94 43.26 -9.31
N THR A 931 -1.62 42.04 -9.72
CA THR A 931 -0.37 41.71 -10.44
C THR A 931 -0.59 41.51 -11.94
N GLY A 932 -1.83 41.25 -12.37
CA GLY A 932 -2.16 40.86 -13.75
C GLY A 932 -1.70 39.44 -14.12
N SER A 933 -1.31 38.64 -13.11
CA SER A 933 -0.79 37.29 -13.28
C SER A 933 -1.92 36.29 -13.50
N ALA A 934 -1.75 35.38 -14.46
CA ALA A 934 -2.71 34.29 -14.65
C ALA A 934 -2.69 33.34 -13.45
N LEU A 935 -3.87 32.94 -12.99
CA LEU A 935 -4.07 31.92 -11.97
C LEU A 935 -4.56 30.61 -12.64
N SER A 936 -4.52 29.50 -11.91
CA SER A 936 -5.07 28.22 -12.40
C SER A 936 -6.54 28.39 -12.76
N GLY A 937 -6.87 28.17 -14.03
CA GLY A 937 -8.25 28.26 -14.51
C GLY A 937 -9.13 27.12 -13.98
N ALA A 938 -10.43 27.24 -14.19
CA ALA A 938 -11.39 26.18 -13.91
C ALA A 938 -12.23 25.87 -15.14
N ALA A 939 -12.80 24.68 -15.22
CA ALA A 939 -13.66 24.28 -16.32
C ALA A 939 -14.93 23.62 -15.78
N LEU A 940 -16.06 24.17 -16.19
CA LEU A 940 -17.38 23.65 -15.91
C LEU A 940 -17.82 22.72 -17.02
N ARG A 941 -18.21 21.51 -16.65
CA ARG A 941 -18.95 20.60 -17.53
C ARG A 941 -20.41 21.02 -17.61
N VAL A 942 -20.90 21.39 -18.80
CA VAL A 942 -22.34 21.57 -19.04
C VAL A 942 -22.83 20.42 -19.93
N ALA A 943 -23.63 19.52 -19.37
CA ALA A 943 -24.25 18.44 -20.14
C ALA A 943 -25.67 18.84 -20.54
N VAL A 944 -25.93 18.95 -21.84
CA VAL A 944 -27.28 19.17 -22.37
C VAL A 944 -27.85 17.81 -22.75
N ALA A 945 -28.89 17.36 -22.06
CA ALA A 945 -29.44 16.02 -22.20
C ALA A 945 -30.95 16.00 -21.96
N LYS A 946 -31.67 15.15 -22.69
CA LYS A 946 -33.09 14.92 -22.41
C LYS A 946 -33.28 14.31 -21.03
N ALA A 947 -34.45 14.56 -20.45
CA ALA A 947 -34.85 13.90 -19.22
C ALA A 947 -34.76 12.37 -19.38
N GLY A 948 -34.22 11.69 -18.38
CA GLY A 948 -34.06 10.24 -18.32
C GLY A 948 -32.80 9.68 -18.98
N GLU A 949 -31.97 10.50 -19.61
CA GLU A 949 -30.69 10.02 -20.13
C GLU A 949 -29.69 9.74 -18.99
N LEU A 950 -28.95 8.63 -19.07
CA LEU A 950 -27.92 8.25 -18.10
C LEU A 950 -26.51 8.75 -18.46
N TRP A 951 -26.23 8.89 -19.76
CA TRP A 951 -24.90 9.31 -20.24
C TRP A 951 -24.38 10.62 -19.60
N PRO A 952 -25.21 11.61 -19.18
CA PRO A 952 -24.71 12.82 -18.51
C PRO A 952 -24.05 12.54 -17.17
N TYR A 953 -24.28 11.36 -16.60
CA TYR A 953 -23.76 10.97 -15.29
C TYR A 953 -22.68 9.90 -15.40
N ALA A 954 -22.55 9.20 -16.54
CA ALA A 954 -21.62 8.09 -16.71
C ALA A 954 -20.19 8.45 -16.24
N THR A 955 -19.56 7.53 -15.53
CA THR A 955 -18.26 7.74 -14.85
C THR A 955 -17.20 6.71 -15.21
N ASN A 956 -17.58 5.58 -15.81
CA ASN A 956 -16.68 4.46 -16.03
C ASN A 956 -16.77 3.92 -17.47
N GLU A 957 -15.63 3.54 -18.04
CA GLU A 957 -15.51 2.77 -19.28
C GLU A 957 -15.24 1.31 -18.91
N GLY A 958 -16.30 0.51 -18.86
CA GLY A 958 -16.26 -0.87 -18.36
C GLY A 958 -16.34 -1.94 -19.44
N ILE A 959 -16.53 -1.57 -20.71
CA ILE A 959 -16.78 -2.51 -21.80
C ILE A 959 -15.79 -2.27 -22.95
N TYR A 960 -14.91 -3.24 -23.19
CA TYR A 960 -13.88 -3.14 -24.23
C TYR A 960 -14.03 -4.22 -25.30
N PRO A 961 -13.71 -3.92 -26.57
CA PRO A 961 -13.46 -4.95 -27.57
C PRO A 961 -12.28 -5.85 -27.16
N ASP A 962 -12.31 -7.13 -27.53
CA ASP A 962 -11.19 -8.02 -27.27
C ASP A 962 -9.90 -7.55 -27.96
N GLY A 963 -8.75 -7.73 -27.29
CA GLY A 963 -7.46 -7.28 -27.78
C GLY A 963 -7.17 -5.80 -27.52
N THR A 964 -8.10 -5.05 -26.92
CA THR A 964 -7.90 -3.65 -26.55
C THR A 964 -7.10 -3.58 -25.26
N THR A 965 -6.04 -2.78 -25.24
CA THR A 965 -5.29 -2.45 -24.03
C THR A 965 -5.97 -1.29 -23.30
N PHE A 966 -6.11 -1.40 -21.99
CA PHE A 966 -6.71 -0.37 -21.14
C PHE A 966 -6.10 -0.40 -19.74
N SER A 967 -6.27 0.69 -18.99
CA SER A 967 -5.89 0.80 -17.58
C SER A 967 -7.16 0.90 -16.72
N GLY A 968 -7.18 0.23 -15.56
CA GLY A 968 -8.34 0.16 -14.67
C GLY A 968 -9.45 -0.80 -15.13
N GLY A 969 -10.09 -0.56 -16.27
CA GLY A 969 -11.22 -1.38 -16.73
C GLY A 969 -12.50 -1.19 -15.90
N PHE A 970 -13.42 -2.16 -15.93
CA PHE A 970 -14.69 -2.11 -15.21
C PHE A 970 -14.50 -2.06 -13.68
N ASP A 971 -13.61 -2.89 -13.15
CA ASP A 971 -13.37 -3.03 -11.71
C ASP A 971 -12.26 -2.12 -11.17
N SER A 972 -11.71 -1.25 -12.02
CA SER A 972 -10.52 -0.44 -11.74
C SER A 972 -9.24 -1.23 -11.42
N GLY A 973 -9.27 -2.57 -11.41
CA GLY A 973 -8.14 -3.46 -11.13
C GLY A 973 -7.44 -4.01 -12.37
N GLY A 974 -7.96 -3.70 -13.56
CA GLY A 974 -7.42 -4.16 -14.83
C GLY A 974 -8.28 -5.22 -15.52
N TRP A 975 -9.53 -5.43 -15.09
CA TRP A 975 -10.47 -6.31 -15.78
C TRP A 975 -11.71 -5.58 -16.26
N ALA A 976 -12.27 -6.02 -17.39
CA ALA A 976 -13.44 -5.39 -17.98
C ALA A 976 -14.37 -6.39 -18.65
N PHE A 977 -15.62 -5.98 -18.88
CA PHE A 977 -16.53 -6.74 -19.73
C PHE A 977 -16.01 -6.79 -21.16
N SER A 978 -16.05 -7.98 -21.78
CA SER A 978 -15.80 -8.13 -23.20
C SER A 978 -17.03 -7.74 -24.02
N GLN A 979 -16.89 -6.74 -24.89
CA GLN A 979 -17.92 -6.36 -25.85
C GLN A 979 -18.31 -7.54 -26.76
N ASN A 980 -17.33 -8.36 -27.15
CA ASN A 980 -17.52 -9.53 -27.98
C ASN A 980 -18.28 -10.64 -27.23
N ALA A 981 -17.95 -10.88 -25.96
CA ALA A 981 -18.64 -11.85 -25.13
C ALA A 981 -20.08 -11.41 -24.83
N LEU A 982 -20.31 -10.12 -24.57
CA LEU A 982 -21.66 -9.55 -24.43
C LEU A 982 -22.48 -9.71 -25.72
N SER A 983 -21.88 -9.41 -26.88
CA SER A 983 -22.54 -9.58 -28.17
C SER A 983 -22.90 -11.06 -28.43
N ALA A 984 -22.02 -11.98 -28.07
CA ALA A 984 -22.28 -13.43 -28.14
C ALA A 984 -23.40 -13.87 -27.17
N ALA A 985 -23.55 -13.18 -26.04
CA ALA A 985 -24.67 -13.35 -25.10
C ALA A 985 -25.96 -12.63 -25.55
N GLY A 986 -25.98 -12.01 -26.74
CA GLY A 986 -27.15 -11.36 -27.32
C GLY A 986 -27.32 -9.88 -26.95
N VAL A 987 -26.33 -9.28 -26.28
CA VAL A 987 -26.37 -7.88 -25.84
C VAL A 987 -25.41 -7.08 -26.70
N THR A 988 -25.96 -6.21 -27.54
CA THR A 988 -25.19 -5.32 -28.43
C THR A 988 -25.41 -3.85 -28.04
N SER A 989 -24.49 -2.98 -28.46
CA SER A 989 -24.57 -1.53 -28.22
C SER A 989 -25.94 -0.96 -28.63
N GLY A 990 -26.66 -0.32 -27.69
CA GLY A 990 -27.98 0.26 -27.93
C GLY A 990 -29.15 -0.74 -28.01
N SER A 991 -28.91 -2.04 -27.81
CA SER A 991 -29.95 -3.07 -27.87
C SER A 991 -30.88 -3.05 -26.66
N THR A 992 -32.05 -3.69 -26.78
CA THR A 992 -32.97 -3.86 -25.66
C THR A 992 -32.67 -5.15 -24.90
N VAL A 993 -32.50 -5.05 -23.58
CA VAL A 993 -32.46 -6.19 -22.66
C VAL A 993 -33.80 -6.23 -21.92
N THR A 994 -34.44 -7.40 -21.82
CA THR A 994 -35.73 -7.53 -21.12
C THR A 994 -35.61 -8.56 -20.01
N VAL A 995 -35.90 -8.15 -18.77
CA VAL A 995 -35.84 -9.01 -17.57
C VAL A 995 -37.03 -8.67 -16.68
N ASP A 996 -37.71 -9.70 -16.17
CA ASP A 996 -38.87 -9.56 -15.26
C ASP A 996 -39.99 -8.63 -15.77
N GLY A 997 -40.20 -8.63 -17.09
CA GLY A 997 -41.21 -7.80 -17.76
C GLY A 997 -40.83 -6.33 -17.91
N ILE A 998 -39.60 -5.93 -17.57
CA ILE A 998 -39.07 -4.59 -17.74
C ILE A 998 -38.08 -4.59 -18.90
N SER A 999 -38.20 -3.60 -19.79
CA SER A 999 -37.27 -3.40 -20.91
C SER A 999 -36.27 -2.30 -20.58
N TYR A 1000 -35.00 -2.60 -20.80
CA TYR A 1000 -33.85 -1.74 -20.57
C TYR A 1000 -33.18 -1.44 -21.90
N THR A 1001 -32.74 -0.19 -22.11
CA THR A 1001 -31.91 0.14 -23.28
C THR A 1001 -30.46 0.03 -22.86
N TRP A 1002 -29.75 -0.96 -23.40
CA TRP A 1002 -28.32 -1.13 -23.17
C TRP A 1002 -27.55 0.11 -23.66
N PRO A 1003 -26.51 0.57 -22.95
CA PRO A 1003 -25.74 1.74 -23.36
C PRO A 1003 -25.19 1.62 -24.79
N THR A 1004 -25.01 2.76 -25.43
CA THR A 1004 -24.27 2.82 -26.70
C THR A 1004 -22.79 2.73 -26.39
N VAL A 1005 -22.17 1.60 -26.70
CA VAL A 1005 -20.78 1.29 -26.34
C VAL A 1005 -19.87 1.62 -27.52
N LYS A 1006 -18.89 2.48 -27.26
CA LYS A 1006 -17.79 2.80 -28.18
C LYS A 1006 -16.52 2.89 -27.36
N SER A 1007 -15.44 2.24 -27.82
CA SER A 1007 -14.14 2.32 -27.15
C SER A 1007 -13.69 3.78 -26.96
N GLY A 1008 -13.19 4.08 -25.76
CA GLY A 1008 -12.84 5.41 -25.27
C GLY A 1008 -14.02 6.23 -24.76
N GLN A 1009 -15.20 5.63 -24.52
CA GLN A 1009 -16.38 6.33 -24.00
C GLN A 1009 -16.92 5.64 -22.74
N LEU A 1010 -17.31 6.47 -21.77
CA LEU A 1010 -17.98 6.00 -20.56
C LEU A 1010 -19.30 5.31 -20.92
N ASP A 1011 -19.48 4.09 -20.42
CA ASP A 1011 -20.57 3.19 -20.78
C ASP A 1011 -21.41 2.75 -19.59
N ASN A 1012 -21.00 3.10 -18.37
CA ASN A 1012 -21.73 2.83 -17.16
C ASN A 1012 -21.53 3.92 -16.10
N LEU A 1013 -22.39 3.90 -15.10
CA LEU A 1013 -22.46 4.86 -14.02
C LEU A 1013 -22.16 4.18 -12.68
N GLU A 1014 -21.14 4.63 -11.98
CA GLU A 1014 -20.95 4.29 -10.57
C GLU A 1014 -22.01 5.01 -9.73
N MET A 1015 -22.79 4.25 -8.94
CA MET A 1015 -23.87 4.80 -8.12
C MET A 1015 -23.29 5.57 -6.94
N ALA A 1016 -23.36 6.90 -7.05
CA ALA A 1016 -22.70 7.85 -6.19
C ALA A 1016 -23.65 8.98 -5.73
N GLY A 1017 -24.97 8.69 -5.67
CA GLY A 1017 -25.98 9.65 -5.22
C GLY A 1017 -26.56 10.56 -6.31
N GLN A 1018 -26.25 10.29 -7.59
CA GLN A 1018 -26.72 11.10 -8.72
C GLN A 1018 -28.25 11.12 -8.77
N THR A 1019 -28.81 12.29 -9.13
CA THR A 1019 -30.26 12.47 -9.30
C THR A 1019 -30.61 12.64 -10.77
N ILE A 1020 -31.32 11.65 -11.31
CA ILE A 1020 -31.72 11.58 -12.71
C ILE A 1020 -33.14 12.12 -12.85
N PRO A 1021 -33.37 13.24 -13.55
CA PRO A 1021 -34.71 13.77 -13.80
C PRO A 1021 -35.45 12.90 -14.81
N MET A 1022 -36.73 12.61 -14.57
CA MET A 1022 -37.54 11.77 -15.46
C MET A 1022 -38.34 12.61 -16.46
N PRO A 1023 -38.63 12.08 -17.66
CA PRO A 1023 -39.57 12.70 -18.59
C PRO A 1023 -40.93 12.95 -17.95
N ALA A 1024 -41.59 14.05 -18.33
CA ALA A 1024 -42.95 14.33 -17.88
C ALA A 1024 -43.90 13.17 -18.27
N GLY A 1025 -44.77 12.76 -17.34
CA GLY A 1025 -45.69 11.64 -17.55
C GLY A 1025 -45.10 10.25 -17.27
N THR A 1026 -43.86 10.15 -16.79
CA THR A 1026 -43.26 8.85 -16.41
C THR A 1026 -44.03 8.23 -15.23
N SER A 1027 -44.52 6.99 -15.42
CA SER A 1027 -45.26 6.23 -14.40
C SER A 1027 -45.09 4.72 -14.60
N GLY A 1028 -45.27 3.94 -13.53
CA GLY A 1028 -45.28 2.48 -13.58
C GLY A 1028 -45.48 1.89 -12.17
N ALA A 1029 -45.79 0.60 -12.07
CA ALA A 1029 -45.87 -0.10 -10.78
C ALA A 1029 -44.49 -0.47 -10.22
N SER A 1030 -43.44 -0.35 -11.02
CA SER A 1030 -42.08 -0.68 -10.60
C SER A 1030 -41.00 0.01 -11.42
N LEU A 1031 -39.87 0.29 -10.76
CA LEU A 1031 -38.61 0.69 -11.36
C LEU A 1031 -37.70 -0.54 -11.42
N GLY A 1032 -37.15 -0.83 -12.58
CA GLY A 1032 -36.08 -1.80 -12.76
C GLY A 1032 -34.74 -1.10 -12.89
N LEU A 1033 -33.70 -1.66 -12.28
CA LEU A 1033 -32.31 -1.21 -12.42
C LEU A 1033 -31.47 -2.38 -12.96
N LEU A 1034 -30.70 -2.14 -14.02
CA LEU A 1034 -29.83 -3.11 -14.68
C LEU A 1034 -28.38 -2.74 -14.41
N GLY A 1035 -27.68 -3.55 -13.63
CA GLY A 1035 -26.38 -3.22 -13.09
C GLY A 1035 -25.64 -4.42 -12.50
N THR A 1036 -24.47 -4.16 -11.93
CA THR A 1036 -23.68 -5.15 -11.18
C THR A 1036 -22.72 -4.44 -10.23
N ALA A 1037 -22.25 -5.13 -9.19
CA ALA A 1037 -21.21 -4.59 -8.30
C ALA A 1037 -19.81 -5.02 -8.76
N ALA A 1038 -18.82 -4.18 -8.50
CA ALA A 1038 -17.39 -4.54 -8.51
C ALA A 1038 -16.87 -4.54 -7.07
N ASN A 1039 -15.92 -5.44 -6.77
CA ASN A 1039 -15.26 -5.57 -5.47
C ASN A 1039 -16.27 -5.76 -4.31
N ALA A 1040 -17.37 -6.49 -4.54
CA ALA A 1040 -18.36 -6.74 -3.50
C ALA A 1040 -17.85 -7.78 -2.48
N PRO A 1041 -18.42 -7.85 -1.26
CA PRO A 1041 -17.97 -8.80 -0.24
C PRO A 1041 -18.06 -10.25 -0.70
N THR A 1042 -17.08 -11.05 -0.29
CA THR A 1042 -17.00 -12.47 -0.64
C THR A 1042 -18.09 -13.32 0.01
N ASP A 1043 -18.74 -12.81 1.07
CA ASP A 1043 -19.86 -13.46 1.77
C ASP A 1043 -21.17 -13.53 0.94
N GLY A 1044 -21.20 -12.91 -0.23
CA GLY A 1044 -22.35 -12.91 -1.15
C GLY A 1044 -23.47 -11.93 -0.77
N SER A 1045 -23.23 -11.02 0.17
CA SER A 1045 -24.16 -9.93 0.52
C SER A 1045 -24.33 -8.91 -0.60
N GLY A 1046 -23.33 -8.79 -1.49
CA GLY A 1046 -23.29 -7.81 -2.56
C GLY A 1046 -23.07 -6.38 -2.03
N VAL A 1047 -23.19 -5.40 -2.91
CA VAL A 1047 -23.20 -3.99 -2.54
C VAL A 1047 -24.65 -3.53 -2.49
N SER A 1048 -25.02 -2.66 -1.55
CA SER A 1048 -26.39 -2.14 -1.48
C SER A 1048 -26.46 -0.74 -0.90
N GLY A 1049 -27.50 -0.01 -1.26
CA GLY A 1049 -27.81 1.30 -0.71
C GLY A 1049 -29.26 1.71 -0.98
N THR A 1050 -29.62 2.92 -0.54
CA THR A 1050 -31.01 3.42 -0.65
C THR A 1050 -31.21 4.21 -1.94
N VAL A 1051 -32.09 3.73 -2.81
CA VAL A 1051 -32.63 4.53 -3.92
C VAL A 1051 -33.79 5.36 -3.40
N THR A 1052 -33.88 6.63 -3.82
CA THR A 1052 -35.02 7.50 -3.54
C THR A 1052 -35.70 7.89 -4.84
N VAL A 1053 -37.00 7.65 -4.94
CA VAL A 1053 -37.84 8.06 -6.07
C VAL A 1053 -38.70 9.23 -5.61
N THR A 1054 -38.56 10.36 -6.27
CA THR A 1054 -39.34 11.57 -6.01
C THR A 1054 -40.46 11.66 -7.04
N TYR A 1055 -41.70 11.87 -6.58
CA TYR A 1055 -42.87 12.02 -7.42
C TYR A 1055 -43.16 13.49 -7.72
N THR A 1056 -43.92 13.77 -8.78
CA THR A 1056 -44.26 15.13 -9.21
C THR A 1056 -45.12 15.90 -8.19
N ASP A 1057 -45.74 15.21 -7.23
CA ASP A 1057 -46.48 15.80 -6.11
C ASP A 1057 -45.57 16.21 -4.93
N GLY A 1058 -44.26 15.99 -5.05
CA GLY A 1058 -43.24 16.27 -4.03
C GLY A 1058 -43.06 15.16 -2.99
N THR A 1059 -43.86 14.09 -3.03
CA THR A 1059 -43.66 12.93 -2.14
C THR A 1059 -42.51 12.05 -2.61
N THR A 1060 -41.97 11.21 -1.72
CA THR A 1060 -40.87 10.31 -2.03
C THR A 1060 -41.17 8.87 -1.60
N SER A 1061 -40.71 7.89 -2.37
CA SER A 1061 -40.56 6.49 -1.93
C SER A 1061 -39.09 6.12 -1.85
N LYS A 1062 -38.72 5.28 -0.89
CA LYS A 1062 -37.35 4.77 -0.71
C LYS A 1062 -37.35 3.25 -0.75
N ALA A 1063 -36.31 2.67 -1.32
CA ALA A 1063 -36.08 1.23 -1.29
C ALA A 1063 -34.59 0.94 -1.20
N THR A 1064 -34.23 -0.17 -0.57
CA THR A 1064 -32.86 -0.70 -0.66
C THR A 1064 -32.71 -1.42 -1.99
N VAL A 1065 -31.69 -1.04 -2.73
CA VAL A 1065 -31.24 -1.62 -3.99
C VAL A 1065 -29.82 -2.08 -3.79
N GLY A 1066 -29.38 -3.07 -4.56
CA GLY A 1066 -27.96 -3.28 -4.71
C GLY A 1066 -27.67 -4.29 -5.79
N PHE A 1067 -26.42 -4.73 -5.92
CA PHE A 1067 -26.07 -5.81 -6.83
C PHE A 1067 -25.07 -6.80 -6.23
N SER A 1068 -25.13 -8.01 -6.76
CA SER A 1068 -24.09 -9.03 -6.58
C SER A 1068 -22.81 -8.66 -7.32
N ASP A 1069 -21.67 -9.22 -6.89
CA ASP A 1069 -20.40 -9.10 -7.60
C ASP A 1069 -20.50 -9.56 -9.06
N TRP A 1070 -19.89 -8.81 -9.98
CA TRP A 1070 -19.92 -9.06 -11.41
C TRP A 1070 -19.28 -10.37 -11.83
N THR A 1071 -18.40 -10.97 -11.02
CA THR A 1071 -17.84 -12.31 -11.25
C THR A 1071 -18.38 -13.37 -10.30
N LEU A 1072 -19.23 -12.98 -9.34
CA LEU A 1072 -19.67 -13.80 -8.21
C LEU A 1072 -18.48 -14.45 -7.49
N ASN A 1073 -17.42 -13.68 -7.25
CA ASN A 1073 -16.16 -14.15 -6.65
C ASN A 1073 -15.57 -15.33 -7.44
N ALA A 1074 -15.33 -15.12 -8.73
CA ALA A 1074 -14.92 -16.15 -9.69
C ALA A 1074 -15.84 -17.40 -9.70
N GLY A 1075 -17.13 -17.22 -9.41
CA GLY A 1075 -18.15 -18.26 -9.38
C GLY A 1075 -18.25 -19.04 -8.06
N THR A 1076 -17.55 -18.63 -7.00
CA THR A 1076 -17.65 -19.24 -5.66
C THR A 1076 -18.90 -18.80 -4.91
N SER A 1077 -19.45 -17.62 -5.23
CA SER A 1077 -20.67 -17.08 -4.63
C SER A 1077 -21.89 -17.28 -5.53
N LYS A 1078 -23.08 -17.14 -4.94
CA LYS A 1078 -24.37 -17.14 -5.66
C LYS A 1078 -24.88 -15.71 -5.79
N PRO A 1079 -25.72 -15.41 -6.80
CA PRO A 1079 -26.43 -14.14 -6.85
C PRO A 1079 -27.23 -13.91 -5.56
N ARG A 1080 -27.22 -12.68 -5.07
CA ARG A 1080 -27.98 -12.24 -3.90
C ARG A 1080 -29.48 -12.48 -4.13
N PRO A 1081 -30.25 -12.82 -3.08
CA PRO A 1081 -31.70 -12.78 -3.15
C PRO A 1081 -32.22 -11.44 -3.67
N GLY A 1082 -33.06 -11.48 -4.71
CA GLY A 1082 -33.63 -10.28 -5.34
C GLY A 1082 -32.91 -9.83 -6.61
N ASP A 1083 -31.75 -10.39 -6.93
CA ASP A 1083 -31.07 -10.16 -8.20
C ASP A 1083 -31.48 -11.23 -9.21
N THR A 1084 -32.02 -10.78 -10.35
CA THR A 1084 -32.28 -11.65 -11.50
C THR A 1084 -31.11 -11.52 -12.48
N THR A 1085 -30.41 -12.61 -12.79
CA THR A 1085 -29.35 -12.59 -13.81
C THR A 1085 -29.93 -12.22 -15.18
N ALA A 1086 -29.52 -11.07 -15.69
CA ALA A 1086 -29.92 -10.53 -16.99
C ALA A 1086 -29.03 -11.03 -18.13
N VAL A 1087 -27.71 -11.06 -17.88
CA VAL A 1087 -26.69 -11.40 -18.87
C VAL A 1087 -25.60 -12.22 -18.19
N THR A 1088 -25.07 -13.22 -18.89
CA THR A 1088 -23.89 -13.98 -18.47
C THR A 1088 -22.93 -14.08 -19.64
N THR A 1089 -21.67 -13.72 -19.43
CA THR A 1089 -20.59 -13.89 -20.41
C THR A 1089 -19.72 -15.10 -20.06
N GLY A 1090 -18.94 -15.58 -21.03
CA GLY A 1090 -18.04 -16.72 -20.84
C GLY A 1090 -16.64 -16.37 -20.33
N TYR A 1091 -16.24 -15.10 -20.38
CA TYR A 1091 -14.91 -14.61 -20.04
C TYR A 1091 -14.94 -13.08 -19.84
N ARG A 1092 -13.91 -12.55 -19.18
CA ARG A 1092 -13.62 -11.11 -19.08
C ARG A 1092 -12.33 -10.75 -19.82
N ASN A 1093 -12.15 -9.47 -20.14
CA ASN A 1093 -10.91 -8.96 -20.73
C ASN A 1093 -9.92 -8.55 -19.65
N THR A 1094 -8.62 -8.69 -19.92
CA THR A 1094 -7.53 -8.17 -19.10
C THR A 1094 -7.00 -6.87 -19.70
N GLY A 1095 -6.49 -5.95 -18.89
CA GLY A 1095 -5.98 -4.64 -19.34
C GLY A 1095 -4.83 -4.72 -20.33
N SER A 1096 -4.11 -5.85 -20.37
CA SER A 1096 -3.09 -6.16 -21.38
C SER A 1096 -3.66 -6.54 -22.75
N GLY A 1097 -4.98 -6.53 -22.94
CA GLY A 1097 -5.67 -6.98 -24.15
C GLY A 1097 -5.88 -8.50 -24.22
N GLY A 1098 -5.59 -9.22 -23.13
CA GLY A 1098 -5.84 -10.64 -22.98
C GLY A 1098 -7.29 -10.98 -22.61
N ARG A 1099 -7.55 -12.27 -22.42
CA ARG A 1099 -8.84 -12.80 -21.94
C ARG A 1099 -8.61 -13.70 -20.73
N ASP A 1100 -9.50 -13.61 -19.75
CA ASP A 1100 -9.53 -14.43 -18.55
C ASP A 1100 -10.84 -15.24 -18.49
N GLY A 1101 -10.74 -16.55 -18.24
CA GLY A 1101 -11.85 -17.51 -18.31
C GLY A 1101 -12.93 -17.37 -17.22
N VAL A 1102 -12.86 -16.32 -16.41
CA VAL A 1102 -13.84 -15.97 -15.39
C VAL A 1102 -15.11 -15.41 -16.05
N LYS A 1103 -16.26 -16.01 -15.72
CA LYS A 1103 -17.57 -15.53 -16.19
C LYS A 1103 -17.91 -14.19 -15.57
N THR A 1104 -18.62 -13.36 -16.32
CA THR A 1104 -19.19 -12.12 -15.78
C THR A 1104 -20.69 -12.07 -15.92
N TYR A 1105 -21.33 -11.30 -15.04
CA TYR A 1105 -22.77 -11.25 -14.85
C TYR A 1105 -23.25 -9.81 -14.84
N VAL A 1106 -24.44 -9.58 -15.41
CA VAL A 1106 -25.22 -8.36 -15.22
C VAL A 1106 -26.55 -8.77 -14.60
N PHE A 1107 -26.98 -8.04 -13.59
CA PHE A 1107 -28.18 -8.34 -12.82
C PHE A 1107 -29.25 -7.27 -13.04
N ALA A 1108 -30.50 -7.66 -12.85
CA ALA A 1108 -31.64 -6.77 -12.77
C ALA A 1108 -32.25 -6.86 -11.37
N THR A 1109 -32.57 -5.70 -10.79
CA THR A 1109 -33.28 -5.59 -9.51
C THR A 1109 -34.48 -4.67 -9.65
N LYS A 1110 -35.53 -4.93 -8.85
CA LYS A 1110 -36.85 -4.31 -9.01
C LYS A 1110 -37.29 -3.60 -7.74
N VAL A 1111 -37.68 -2.34 -7.89
CA VAL A 1111 -38.17 -1.46 -6.83
C VAL A 1111 -39.65 -1.18 -7.05
N PRO A 1112 -40.53 -1.49 -6.08
CA PRO A 1112 -41.95 -1.14 -6.17
C PRO A 1112 -42.16 0.37 -6.22
N LEU A 1113 -43.11 0.82 -7.05
CA LEU A 1113 -43.53 2.22 -7.14
C LEU A 1113 -45.02 2.37 -6.86
N ASP A 1114 -45.44 3.59 -6.51
CA ASP A 1114 -46.85 3.95 -6.49
C ASP A 1114 -47.34 4.19 -7.93
N ALA A 1115 -48.03 3.21 -8.50
CA ALA A 1115 -48.54 3.26 -9.87
C ALA A 1115 -49.56 4.40 -10.12
N SER A 1116 -50.10 5.02 -9.06
CA SER A 1116 -51.02 6.17 -9.17
C SER A 1116 -50.29 7.51 -9.34
N LYS A 1117 -48.97 7.53 -9.17
CA LYS A 1117 -48.15 8.75 -9.18
C LYS A 1117 -47.22 8.79 -10.39
N GLN A 1118 -46.82 10.00 -10.75
CA GLN A 1118 -45.81 10.24 -11.77
C GLN A 1118 -44.45 10.49 -11.13
N VAL A 1119 -43.42 9.85 -11.66
CA VAL A 1119 -42.04 10.00 -11.18
C VAL A 1119 -41.45 11.28 -11.74
N ALA A 1120 -40.90 12.12 -10.86
CA ALA A 1120 -40.18 13.33 -11.20
C ALA A 1120 -38.67 13.08 -11.32
N SER A 1121 -38.09 12.28 -10.40
CA SER A 1121 -36.67 11.94 -10.43
C SER A 1121 -36.36 10.65 -9.70
N ILE A 1122 -35.20 10.08 -10.02
CA ILE A 1122 -34.59 8.95 -9.30
C ILE A 1122 -33.24 9.41 -8.75
N THR A 1123 -33.08 9.39 -7.44
CA THR A 1123 -31.79 9.56 -6.77
C THR A 1123 -31.21 8.19 -6.48
N LEU A 1124 -30.07 7.90 -7.10
CA LEU A 1124 -29.37 6.63 -6.94
C LEU A 1124 -28.77 6.50 -5.53
N PRO A 1125 -28.52 5.27 -5.06
CA PRO A 1125 -27.76 5.08 -3.84
C PRO A 1125 -26.36 5.69 -3.93
N VAL A 1126 -25.80 6.02 -2.77
CA VAL A 1126 -24.35 6.16 -2.61
C VAL A 1126 -23.85 4.77 -2.22
N THR A 1127 -23.01 4.19 -3.06
CA THR A 1127 -22.39 2.87 -2.86
C THR A 1127 -20.88 3.04 -2.85
N GLY A 1128 -20.16 2.17 -2.14
CA GLY A 1128 -18.73 2.34 -1.93
C GLY A 1128 -18.27 2.25 -0.48
N SER A 1129 -18.93 1.50 0.39
CA SER A 1129 -18.28 1.07 1.64
C SER A 1129 -17.64 -0.30 1.48
N THR A 1130 -18.20 -1.20 0.66
CA THR A 1130 -17.76 -2.60 0.59
C THR A 1130 -17.66 -3.08 -0.86
N GLY A 1131 -17.44 -2.15 -1.80
CA GLY A 1131 -17.55 -2.35 -3.25
C GLY A 1131 -18.41 -1.27 -3.91
N THR A 1132 -18.40 -1.22 -5.25
CA THR A 1132 -19.05 -0.17 -6.06
C THR A 1132 -20.18 -0.75 -6.90
N ASP A 1133 -21.41 -0.22 -6.81
CA ASP A 1133 -22.50 -0.58 -7.71
C ASP A 1133 -22.41 0.23 -9.01
N HIS A 1134 -22.47 -0.47 -10.15
CA HIS A 1134 -22.50 0.13 -11.48
C HIS A 1134 -23.88 -0.06 -12.13
N LEU A 1135 -24.42 1.01 -12.72
CA LEU A 1135 -25.66 1.02 -13.48
C LEU A 1135 -25.37 1.14 -14.97
N PHE A 1136 -25.90 0.20 -15.76
CA PHE A 1136 -25.86 0.28 -17.23
C PHE A 1136 -27.14 0.90 -17.79
N ALA A 1137 -28.29 0.57 -17.20
CA ALA A 1137 -29.59 1.03 -17.67
C ALA A 1137 -30.67 0.94 -16.58
N TYR A 1138 -31.79 1.63 -16.78
CA TYR A 1138 -33.00 1.45 -15.97
C TYR A 1138 -34.24 1.34 -16.87
N GLY A 1139 -35.36 0.91 -16.30
CA GLY A 1139 -36.63 0.81 -17.01
C GLY A 1139 -37.83 0.82 -16.06
N PHE A 1140 -39.04 0.98 -16.59
CA PHE A 1140 -40.28 0.93 -15.80
C PHE A 1140 -41.15 -0.25 -16.20
N GLY A 1141 -41.62 -1.00 -15.20
CA GLY A 1141 -42.60 -2.07 -15.35
C GLY A 1141 -44.01 -1.59 -15.04
N GLN A 1142 -44.98 -2.05 -15.84
CA GLN A 1142 -46.41 -1.77 -15.63
C GLN A 1142 -47.02 -2.61 -14.52
#